data_AF-A0A534RUM7-F1
#
_entry.id   AF-A0A534RUM7-F1
#
_cell.length_a   1.000
_cell.length_b   1.000
_cell.length_c   1.000
_cell.angle_alpha   90.00
_cell.angle_beta   90.00
_cell.angle_gamma   90.00
#
_symmetry.space_group_name_H-M   'P 1'
#
loop_
_entity.id
_entity.type
_entity.pdbx_description
1 polymer ?
#
loop_
_entity_poly.entity_id
_entity_poly.type
_entity_poly.pdbx_seq_one_letter_code
_entity_poly.pdbx_strand_id
1 'polypeptide(L)'
;MGAYEDTIAYLAGLEVSVGWDLKLERMREALARRGHPEAAFPALHVAGTNGKGSTAAMLDAVLRAAGYRTGLYTSPHLVDFAERIRIDGCTIPRSTVVALVTELRADLAAAGIALTHFEFATLLACEWFRQIGVDVGVIEVGLGGRLDATNLVRPIVSCITSIGHDHEAYLGHDLAAIAGEKAGILKPRVPLALGPTPPEAEAVIRRRAAEVNVAVTRAGVDARLEESPGGFRFCGPGVVWEGLRLGLQGGFQRDNASVALTALALVGDRLPCGSEAVRQGLATVVWPGRLARLRERPLVLLDGAHNPEGIEALAAELPALVGGRRVMLVFAVMADKAWQAMLRTLVPQIAAAIVTHVGRRGLAPDALAAALAGRVPVDPIGDARAALRAALSRAGADDVVLVGWYRSAPMRGGMGRWACALAFALSVTPALGADASGGEVQVLSGTDAASAVTVRARPEVRIEDRTPGAKPPTGPRGPASTGETFTDEVLLFLRDFSVPRAAAIDVGDSLVSTVRLSPEVGGTLVSVFVRQPVTYTVSRPSAIGDVRIELRGRSRPLTVVTGPRGQPRVTRPKQVGEGEIAVDAESLSYDQEANTLTARGGVTLKRGDTTLTADEVVYDRTRGIAEARGHVVLTDPQATMEGDFAHLNLDDESGWFDNATADLQPSGYTVRGTRIEKQGGPLYSVARGVFTTCRCGGLEGPSWSIAGAQTDVKVQGWGLVQSATFRVKDVPVFWLPYLPFPAGTNRESGFLMPRLGYSNRRGFQYEQPFFWAISKSTDATVAVDVETAARVGLLGEYRYFLSRQAHGSFGGAYYNEQIRGTSQGTVTTTGEPADVPENRFVVTGHHVQPFYWKSLFFLDLFAVSDDQLLREVDTFAISTRQDVTLRSTRFTTSQTGVIKSWSTGLARVETVYHQDLIDPQDLTLQKLPRVEAEHAKAFLDDHLVGGVSGETVDYQREDGYDGLRADFGPSLFLPFHLGRALNGSLSGGLRETAYHLTDREQVAFVVPDDPNIARHFSTAPQQPRLDTDRMQEVAEVRGRTGTEFDRVFDFRHFGLEKVKHTIEPEVRYFFVPAVGRPIFDTRLPACSTLAARGQRTQPGSNCDATLFSEGYLFDERDAVNQRNFFSYGVTSRLLGRGASTAEIAAREEEG
;
A
#
# COMPACT_ATOMS: atom_id res chain seq x y z
N MET A 1 4.31 -11.43 6.32
CA MET A 1 3.92 -11.29 4.89
C MET A 1 4.76 -12.29 4.11
N GLY A 2 4.16 -13.06 3.20
CA GLY A 2 4.88 -14.16 2.52
C GLY A 2 5.29 -13.85 1.07
N ALA A 3 4.52 -13.02 0.35
CA ALA A 3 4.74 -12.72 -1.06
C ALA A 3 5.19 -11.26 -1.29
N TYR A 4 5.98 -11.04 -2.34
CA TYR A 4 6.47 -9.72 -2.74
C TYR A 4 5.31 -8.76 -3.06
N GLU A 5 4.27 -9.26 -3.71
CA GLU A 5 3.07 -8.51 -4.07
C GLU A 5 2.33 -7.96 -2.84
N ASP A 6 2.26 -8.73 -1.74
CA ASP A 6 1.66 -8.29 -0.48
C ASP A 6 2.50 -7.20 0.19
N THR A 7 3.83 -7.34 0.14
CA THR A 7 4.77 -6.34 0.64
C THR A 7 4.63 -5.03 -0.13
N ILE A 8 4.52 -5.08 -1.46
CA ILE A 8 4.29 -3.88 -2.27
C ILE A 8 2.91 -3.28 -1.99
N ALA A 9 1.87 -4.10 -1.79
CA ALA A 9 0.55 -3.61 -1.41
C ALA A 9 0.56 -2.89 -0.05
N TYR A 10 1.32 -3.40 0.93
CA TYR A 10 1.55 -2.71 2.20
C TYR A 10 2.26 -1.38 2.02
N LEU A 11 3.38 -1.36 1.30
CA LEU A 11 4.13 -0.13 1.05
C LEU A 11 3.25 0.90 0.32
N ALA A 12 2.40 0.47 -0.62
CA ALA A 12 1.43 1.36 -1.28
C ALA A 12 0.34 1.87 -0.33
N GLY A 13 -0.10 1.05 0.64
CA GLY A 13 -1.05 1.46 1.69
C GLY A 13 -0.52 2.55 2.62
N LEU A 14 0.81 2.70 2.75
CA LEU A 14 1.43 3.79 3.49
C LEU A 14 1.23 5.16 2.81
N GLU A 15 0.96 5.21 1.50
CA GLU A 15 0.63 6.46 0.79
C GLU A 15 -0.75 7.00 1.18
N VAL A 16 -1.69 6.12 1.56
CA VAL A 16 -3.09 6.47 1.85
C VAL A 16 -3.32 6.80 3.32
N SER A 17 -2.54 6.21 4.23
CA SER A 17 -2.80 6.23 5.67
C SER A 17 -2.15 7.39 6.44
N VAL A 18 -1.05 7.97 5.94
CA VAL A 18 -0.25 8.95 6.72
C VAL A 18 -0.33 10.39 6.19
N GLY A 19 -0.86 10.62 4.98
CA GLY A 19 -0.92 11.95 4.37
C GLY A 19 0.46 12.56 4.05
N TRP A 20 0.50 13.69 3.35
CA TRP A 20 1.72 14.41 2.98
C TRP A 20 2.16 15.36 4.11
N ASP A 21 2.60 14.83 5.25
CA ASP A 21 3.17 15.62 6.35
C ASP A 21 4.71 15.62 6.23
N LEU A 22 5.31 16.64 5.59
CA LEU A 22 6.75 16.76 5.36
C LEU A 22 7.48 17.14 6.66
N LYS A 23 7.85 16.13 7.45
CA LYS A 23 8.54 16.23 8.74
C LYS A 23 9.66 15.19 8.82
N LEU A 24 10.72 15.48 9.56
CA LEU A 24 11.89 14.59 9.68
C LEU A 24 11.92 13.82 11.00
N GLU A 25 11.07 14.17 11.95
CA GLU A 25 11.09 13.67 13.33
C GLU A 25 10.88 12.15 13.38
N ARG A 26 9.83 11.65 12.73
CA ARG A 26 9.56 10.20 12.67
C ARG A 26 10.65 9.42 11.95
N MET A 27 11.27 10.01 10.92
CA MET A 27 12.40 9.40 10.22
C MET A 27 13.65 9.35 11.11
N ARG A 28 13.94 10.42 11.87
CA ARG A 28 15.06 10.44 12.84
C ARG A 28 14.88 9.38 13.92
N GLU A 29 13.67 9.23 14.44
CA GLU A 29 13.34 8.22 15.45
C GLU A 29 13.55 6.80 14.90
N ALA A 30 13.06 6.54 13.68
CA ALA A 30 13.26 5.26 13.01
C ALA A 30 14.75 4.95 12.76
N LEU A 31 15.55 5.92 12.31
CA LEU A 31 16.98 5.74 12.09
C LEU A 31 17.74 5.50 13.40
N ALA A 32 17.44 6.26 14.46
CA ALA A 32 18.03 6.06 15.78
C ALA A 32 17.73 4.66 16.32
N ARG A 33 16.48 4.20 16.18
CA ARG A 33 16.06 2.85 16.58
C ARG A 33 16.81 1.75 15.82
N ARG A 34 17.10 1.96 14.53
CA ARG A 34 17.86 1.03 13.70
C ARG A 34 19.38 1.16 13.85
N GLY A 35 19.86 1.93 14.83
CA GLY A 35 21.29 2.09 15.09
C GLY A 35 22.01 2.94 14.04
N HIS A 36 21.33 3.95 13.50
CA HIS A 36 21.85 4.91 12.51
C HIS A 36 22.43 4.27 11.23
N PRO A 37 21.64 3.50 10.46
CA PRO A 37 22.14 2.86 9.24
C PRO A 37 22.57 3.87 8.15
N GLU A 38 22.00 5.07 8.15
CA GLU A 38 22.39 6.19 7.28
C GLU A 38 23.80 6.74 7.57
N ALA A 39 24.37 6.42 8.74
CA ALA A 39 25.70 6.87 9.14
C ALA A 39 26.79 5.82 8.85
N ALA A 40 26.42 4.64 8.36
CA ALA A 40 27.34 3.53 8.11
C ALA A 40 28.19 3.68 6.84
N PHE A 41 27.83 4.61 5.95
CA PHE A 41 28.52 4.87 4.68
C PHE A 41 28.55 6.38 4.38
N PRO A 42 29.59 6.88 3.68
CA PRO A 42 29.58 8.24 3.15
C PRO A 42 28.57 8.38 2.01
N ALA A 43 27.91 9.54 1.89
CA ALA A 43 26.91 9.76 0.85
C ALA A 43 27.31 10.83 -0.19
N LEU A 44 26.91 10.64 -1.45
CA LEU A 44 26.80 11.71 -2.46
C LEU A 44 25.32 12.06 -2.57
N HIS A 45 24.93 13.26 -2.16
CA HIS A 45 23.52 13.61 -2.02
C HIS A 45 23.05 14.54 -3.15
N VAL A 46 22.10 14.08 -3.96
CA VAL A 46 21.75 14.69 -5.25
C VAL A 46 20.33 15.25 -5.22
N ALA A 47 20.22 16.58 -5.27
CA ALA A 47 18.98 17.34 -5.41
C ALA A 47 18.85 18.02 -6.79
N GLY A 48 17.68 18.60 -7.03
CA GLY A 48 17.37 19.37 -8.24
C GLY A 48 15.94 19.18 -8.71
N THR A 49 15.55 19.95 -9.72
CA THR A 49 14.26 19.77 -10.41
C THR A 49 14.39 18.63 -11.42
N ASN A 50 15.24 18.79 -12.43
CA ASN A 50 15.53 17.79 -13.47
C ASN A 50 16.98 17.29 -13.38
N GLY A 51 17.25 16.07 -13.83
CA GLY A 51 18.61 15.54 -13.92
C GLY A 51 19.15 14.79 -12.71
N LYS A 52 18.43 14.76 -11.58
CA LYS A 52 18.80 14.05 -10.34
C LYS A 52 19.19 12.58 -10.58
N GLY A 53 18.24 11.75 -11.02
CA GLY A 53 18.49 10.34 -11.31
C GLY A 53 19.58 10.08 -12.36
N SER A 54 19.68 10.90 -13.42
CA SER A 54 20.75 10.76 -14.42
C SER A 54 22.14 11.03 -13.83
N THR A 55 22.25 12.10 -13.03
CA THR A 55 23.49 12.47 -12.34
C THR A 55 23.88 11.39 -11.32
N ALA A 56 22.91 10.90 -10.55
CA ALA A 56 23.12 9.80 -9.61
C ALA A 56 23.57 8.51 -10.31
N ALA A 57 22.99 8.17 -11.47
CA ALA A 57 23.40 7.01 -12.26
C ALA A 57 24.81 7.16 -12.86
N MET A 58 25.20 8.37 -13.28
CA MET A 58 26.56 8.65 -13.77
C MET A 58 27.59 8.54 -12.64
N LEU A 59 27.28 9.07 -11.45
CA LEU A 59 28.12 8.92 -10.26
C LEU A 59 28.31 7.45 -9.89
N ASP A 60 27.22 6.69 -9.79
CA ASP A 60 27.24 5.25 -9.55
C ASP A 60 28.09 4.51 -10.58
N ALA A 61 27.90 4.77 -11.87
CA ALA A 61 28.63 4.08 -12.93
C ALA A 61 30.14 4.34 -12.89
N VAL A 62 30.56 5.58 -12.63
CA VAL A 62 31.98 5.92 -12.50
C VAL A 62 32.60 5.32 -11.24
N LEU A 63 31.90 5.39 -10.11
CA LEU A 63 32.39 4.83 -8.85
C LEU A 63 32.54 3.30 -8.92
N ARG A 64 31.59 2.60 -9.55
CA ARG A 64 31.71 1.15 -9.81
C ARG A 64 32.88 0.84 -10.73
N ALA A 65 33.06 1.61 -11.80
CA ALA A 65 34.20 1.44 -12.71
C ALA A 65 35.55 1.72 -11.99
N ALA A 66 35.54 2.54 -10.94
CA ALA A 66 36.71 2.79 -10.08
C ALA A 66 36.91 1.70 -9.01
N GLY A 67 36.03 0.70 -8.93
CA GLY A 67 36.15 -0.45 -8.04
C GLY A 67 35.47 -0.29 -6.68
N TYR A 68 34.71 0.78 -6.44
CA TYR A 68 33.94 0.95 -5.21
C TYR A 68 32.66 0.11 -5.24
N ARG A 69 32.29 -0.45 -4.09
CA ARG A 69 30.97 -1.02 -3.86
C ARG A 69 29.97 0.11 -3.64
N THR A 70 29.07 0.32 -4.58
CA THR A 70 28.15 1.47 -4.58
C THR A 70 26.74 1.06 -4.17
N GLY A 71 26.12 1.87 -3.31
CA GLY A 71 24.66 1.85 -3.10
C GLY A 71 24.01 3.01 -3.85
N LEU A 72 23.03 2.76 -4.70
CA LEU A 72 22.28 3.80 -5.42
C LEU A 72 20.81 3.81 -4.96
N TYR A 73 20.35 4.92 -4.40
CA TYR A 73 18.95 5.13 -4.02
C TYR A 73 18.30 6.22 -4.88
N THR A 74 17.24 5.86 -5.64
CA THR A 74 16.59 6.72 -6.64
C THR A 74 15.07 6.69 -6.59
N SER A 75 14.43 7.74 -7.13
CA SER A 75 12.98 7.85 -7.18
C SER A 75 12.45 8.70 -8.35
N PRO A 76 11.24 8.42 -8.87
CA PRO A 76 10.44 7.20 -8.67
C PRO A 76 11.03 5.98 -9.42
N HIS A 77 10.49 4.78 -9.17
CA HIS A 77 10.76 3.61 -10.03
C HIS A 77 9.91 3.67 -11.30
N LEU A 78 10.35 2.98 -12.36
CA LEU A 78 9.61 2.88 -13.63
C LEU A 78 8.68 1.67 -13.67
N VAL A 79 9.17 0.47 -13.31
CA VAL A 79 8.40 -0.78 -13.41
C VAL A 79 8.24 -1.46 -12.06
N ASP A 80 9.34 -1.62 -11.33
CA ASP A 80 9.39 -2.39 -10.08
C ASP A 80 9.94 -1.52 -8.93
N PHE A 81 9.35 -1.62 -7.74
CA PHE A 81 9.81 -0.92 -6.54
C PHE A 81 11.30 -1.19 -6.24
N ALA A 82 11.77 -2.41 -6.52
CA ALA A 82 13.17 -2.80 -6.33
C ALA A 82 14.16 -1.92 -7.13
N GLU A 83 13.73 -1.24 -8.20
CA GLU A 83 14.58 -0.35 -8.98
C GLU A 83 15.11 0.84 -8.19
N ARG A 84 14.39 1.24 -7.12
CA ARG A 84 14.75 2.36 -6.25
C ARG A 84 16.05 2.12 -5.50
N ILE A 85 16.43 0.87 -5.25
CA ILE A 85 17.58 0.50 -4.41
C ILE A 85 18.47 -0.43 -5.22
N ARG A 86 19.68 0.01 -5.55
CA ARG A 86 20.67 -0.81 -6.27
C ARG A 86 21.97 -0.93 -5.51
N ILE A 87 22.60 -2.09 -5.63
CA ILE A 87 23.97 -2.37 -5.19
C ILE A 87 24.75 -2.78 -6.43
N ASP A 88 25.88 -2.13 -6.70
CA ASP A 88 26.76 -2.46 -7.82
C ASP A 88 26.03 -2.52 -9.18
N GLY A 89 25.01 -1.68 -9.35
CA GLY A 89 24.16 -1.60 -10.54
C GLY A 89 23.00 -2.61 -10.59
N CYS A 90 22.92 -3.55 -9.65
CA CYS A 90 21.85 -4.55 -9.54
C CYS A 90 20.76 -4.11 -8.54
N THR A 91 19.48 -4.29 -8.89
CA THR A 91 18.35 -3.99 -8.00
C THR A 91 18.32 -4.90 -6.78
N ILE A 92 17.87 -4.39 -5.63
CA ILE A 92 17.65 -5.18 -4.41
C ILE A 92 16.78 -6.42 -4.72
N PRO A 93 17.15 -7.64 -4.26
CA PRO A 93 16.33 -8.83 -4.51
C PRO A 93 14.94 -8.70 -3.90
N ARG A 94 13.91 -9.15 -4.62
CA ARG A 94 12.51 -9.11 -4.12
C ARG A 94 12.34 -9.82 -2.78
N SER A 95 13.03 -10.95 -2.59
CA SER A 95 13.06 -11.68 -1.31
C SER A 95 13.64 -10.84 -0.18
N THR A 96 14.72 -10.10 -0.44
CA THR A 96 15.33 -9.17 0.51
C THR A 96 14.37 -8.02 0.85
N VAL A 97 13.65 -7.47 -0.14
CA VAL A 97 12.59 -6.48 0.13
C VAL A 97 11.53 -7.06 1.05
N VAL A 98 11.04 -8.29 0.82
CA VAL A 98 10.06 -8.93 1.70
C VAL A 98 10.62 -9.11 3.11
N ALA A 99 11.84 -9.62 3.24
CA ALA A 99 12.48 -9.88 4.52
C ALA A 99 12.68 -8.59 5.33
N LEU A 100 13.34 -7.59 4.74
CA LEU A 100 13.64 -6.33 5.41
C LEU A 100 12.37 -5.52 5.70
N VAL A 101 11.39 -5.49 4.78
CA VAL A 101 10.12 -4.79 5.07
C VAL A 101 9.36 -5.50 6.19
N THR A 102 9.38 -6.84 6.24
CA THR A 102 8.73 -7.58 7.34
C THR A 102 9.40 -7.29 8.68
N GLU A 103 10.74 -7.28 8.70
CA GLU A 103 11.54 -6.96 9.90
C GLU A 103 11.31 -5.51 10.35
N LEU A 104 11.54 -4.54 9.47
CA LEU A 104 11.39 -3.12 9.76
C LEU A 104 9.96 -2.79 10.17
N ARG A 105 8.94 -3.39 9.53
CA ARG A 105 7.54 -3.19 9.91
C ARG A 105 7.28 -3.69 11.33
N ALA A 106 7.75 -4.89 11.68
CA ALA A 106 7.53 -5.44 13.01
C ALA A 106 8.22 -4.58 14.08
N ASP A 107 9.46 -4.17 13.81
CA ASP A 107 10.25 -3.33 14.72
C ASP A 107 9.63 -1.94 14.92
N LEU A 108 9.25 -1.26 13.83
CA LEU A 108 8.62 0.06 13.90
C LEU A 108 7.22 0.00 14.52
N ALA A 109 6.43 -1.06 14.24
CA ALA A 109 5.11 -1.24 14.86
C ALA A 109 5.22 -1.46 16.37
N ALA A 110 6.22 -2.21 16.84
CA ALA A 110 6.49 -2.38 18.27
C ALA A 110 6.87 -1.05 18.96
N ALA A 111 7.40 -0.09 18.19
CA ALA A 111 7.73 1.25 18.66
C ALA A 111 6.59 2.27 18.51
N GLY A 112 5.50 1.92 17.83
CA GLY A 112 4.46 2.87 17.45
C GLY A 112 4.89 3.90 16.39
N ILE A 113 5.98 3.65 15.65
CA ILE A 113 6.50 4.57 14.63
C ILE A 113 5.82 4.27 13.29
N ALA A 114 5.03 5.23 12.79
CA ALA A 114 4.38 5.14 11.49
C ALA A 114 5.12 6.02 10.45
N LEU A 115 5.82 5.38 9.51
CA LEU A 115 6.50 6.07 8.41
C LEU A 115 5.61 6.17 7.16
N THR A 116 5.79 7.24 6.39
CA THR A 116 5.25 7.35 5.03
C THR A 116 5.94 6.36 4.09
N HIS A 117 5.35 6.14 2.91
CA HIS A 117 5.95 5.30 1.86
C HIS A 117 7.41 5.67 1.56
N PHE A 118 7.70 6.96 1.41
CA PHE A 118 9.03 7.43 1.01
C PHE A 118 10.06 7.31 2.15
N GLU A 119 9.66 7.59 3.39
CA GLU A 119 10.52 7.40 4.56
C GLU A 119 10.85 5.93 4.79
N PHE A 120 9.85 5.05 4.68
CA PHE A 120 10.06 3.61 4.81
C PHE A 120 11.02 3.11 3.73
N ALA A 121 10.83 3.55 2.48
CA ALA A 121 11.73 3.20 1.38
C ALA A 121 13.16 3.72 1.59
N THR A 122 13.32 4.91 2.17
CA THR A 122 14.62 5.50 2.50
C THR A 122 15.30 4.71 3.61
N LEU A 123 14.57 4.32 4.66
CA LEU A 123 15.09 3.50 5.75
C LEU A 123 15.52 2.12 5.24
N LEU A 124 14.70 1.50 4.39
CA LEU A 124 14.99 0.24 3.73
C LEU A 124 16.30 0.30 2.92
N ALA A 125 16.51 1.40 2.17
CA ALA A 125 17.74 1.61 1.40
C ALA A 125 18.96 1.72 2.32
N CYS A 126 18.90 2.56 3.35
CA CYS A 126 19.99 2.72 4.31
C CYS A 126 20.33 1.41 5.02
N GLU A 127 19.31 0.65 5.44
CA GLU A 127 19.51 -0.64 6.11
C GLU A 127 20.17 -1.67 5.18
N TRP A 128 19.74 -1.72 3.92
CA TRP A 128 20.36 -2.62 2.94
C TRP A 128 21.80 -2.23 2.63
N PHE A 129 22.08 -0.94 2.48
CA PHE A 129 23.44 -0.42 2.24
C PHE A 129 24.37 -0.72 3.41
N ARG A 130 23.88 -0.60 4.64
CA ARG A 130 24.60 -0.99 5.86
C ARG A 130 24.88 -2.49 5.90
N GLN A 131 23.87 -3.34 5.63
CA GLN A 131 24.03 -4.80 5.67
C GLN A 131 25.04 -5.31 4.63
N ILE A 132 25.07 -4.69 3.45
CA ILE A 132 26.02 -5.02 2.39
C ILE A 132 27.41 -4.42 2.64
N GLY A 133 27.51 -3.38 3.48
CA GLY A 133 28.74 -2.64 3.71
C GLY A 133 29.22 -1.95 2.44
N VAL A 134 28.40 -1.04 1.89
CA VAL A 134 28.79 -0.24 0.72
C VAL A 134 29.89 0.76 1.08
N ASP A 135 30.81 0.99 0.15
CA ASP A 135 31.87 1.99 0.33
C ASP A 135 31.31 3.42 0.24
N VAL A 136 30.25 3.60 -0.55
CA VAL A 136 29.62 4.90 -0.79
C VAL A 136 28.17 4.75 -1.25
N GLY A 137 27.29 5.60 -0.72
CA GLY A 137 25.90 5.72 -1.13
C GLY A 137 25.65 6.93 -2.03
N VAL A 138 25.12 6.74 -3.23
CA VAL A 138 24.61 7.82 -4.09
C VAL A 138 23.10 7.95 -3.85
N ILE A 139 22.68 9.05 -3.24
CA ILE A 139 21.34 9.22 -2.68
C ILE A 139 20.63 10.37 -3.42
N GLU A 140 19.58 10.04 -4.16
CA GLU A 140 18.69 11.04 -4.78
C GLU A 140 17.64 11.54 -3.78
N VAL A 141 17.47 12.86 -3.73
CA VAL A 141 16.37 13.52 -2.99
C VAL A 141 15.04 13.25 -3.69
N GLY A 142 14.01 12.88 -2.91
CA GLY A 142 12.66 12.66 -3.42
C GLY A 142 11.96 13.95 -3.81
N LEU A 143 11.72 14.84 -2.83
CA LEU A 143 11.04 16.11 -3.02
C LEU A 143 11.71 17.25 -2.25
N GLY A 144 11.95 18.37 -2.93
CA GLY A 144 12.57 19.55 -2.32
C GLY A 144 14.01 19.29 -1.90
N GLY A 145 14.25 19.15 -0.60
CA GLY A 145 15.57 18.88 -0.02
C GLY A 145 15.56 19.03 1.49
N ARG A 146 15.22 20.21 2.00
CA ARG A 146 15.28 20.56 3.44
C ARG A 146 14.54 19.58 4.35
N LEU A 147 13.33 19.18 3.96
CA LEU A 147 12.43 18.29 4.72
C LEU A 147 12.30 16.90 4.10
N ASP A 148 13.17 16.55 3.16
CA ASP A 148 13.18 15.23 2.53
C ASP A 148 13.81 14.19 3.45
N ALA A 149 13.24 12.98 3.52
CA ALA A 149 13.73 11.90 4.39
C ALA A 149 15.23 11.59 4.17
N THR A 150 15.72 11.77 2.94
CA THR A 150 17.13 11.56 2.60
C THR A 150 18.06 12.63 3.17
N ASN A 151 17.55 13.79 3.62
CA ASN A 151 18.36 14.85 4.20
C ASN A 151 19.00 14.49 5.55
N LEU A 152 18.70 13.31 6.10
CA LEU A 152 19.35 12.78 7.30
C LEU A 152 20.67 12.05 7.01
N VAL A 153 21.01 11.78 5.75
CA VAL A 153 22.31 11.20 5.39
C VAL A 153 23.46 12.16 5.67
N ARG A 154 24.68 11.62 5.75
CA ARG A 154 25.93 12.36 5.96
C ARG A 154 26.72 12.49 4.65
N PRO A 155 26.44 13.52 3.82
CA PRO A 155 27.11 13.66 2.54
C PRO A 155 28.57 14.07 2.67
N ILE A 156 29.39 13.62 1.75
CA ILE A 156 30.75 14.12 1.51
C ILE A 156 30.79 15.13 0.34
N VAL A 157 29.74 15.17 -0.48
CA VAL A 157 29.45 16.22 -1.45
C VAL A 157 27.94 16.30 -1.66
N SER A 158 27.43 17.52 -1.79
CA SER A 158 26.05 17.79 -2.18
C SER A 158 26.01 18.24 -3.64
N CYS A 159 24.99 17.83 -4.38
CA CYS A 159 24.79 18.21 -5.78
C CYS A 159 23.42 18.86 -5.94
N ILE A 160 23.35 19.99 -6.64
CA ILE A 160 22.09 20.57 -7.11
C ILE A 160 22.17 20.64 -8.63
N THR A 161 21.42 19.76 -9.30
CA THR A 161 21.52 19.54 -10.76
C THR A 161 20.93 20.68 -11.57
N SER A 162 19.70 21.10 -11.27
CA SER A 162 19.00 22.21 -11.91
C SER A 162 17.90 22.74 -11.00
N ILE A 163 17.43 23.97 -11.26
CA ILE A 163 16.25 24.59 -10.62
C ILE A 163 15.28 25.03 -11.72
N GLY A 164 14.03 24.63 -11.56
CA GLY A 164 12.90 24.94 -12.43
C GLY A 164 11.58 24.71 -11.68
N HIS A 165 10.47 25.12 -12.28
CA HIS A 165 9.12 25.00 -11.72
C HIS A 165 8.70 23.54 -11.62
N ASP A 166 8.56 23.06 -10.39
CA ASP A 166 8.02 21.73 -10.12
C ASP A 166 7.50 21.64 -8.69
N HIS A 167 6.42 20.89 -8.50
CA HIS A 167 5.78 20.70 -7.19
C HIS A 167 5.47 22.01 -6.45
N GLU A 168 4.99 23.02 -7.17
CA GLU A 168 4.77 24.38 -6.65
C GLU A 168 3.83 24.45 -5.44
N ALA A 169 2.85 23.54 -5.38
CA ALA A 169 1.95 23.40 -4.23
C ALA A 169 2.66 23.07 -2.90
N TYR A 170 3.90 22.57 -2.96
CA TYR A 170 4.69 22.15 -1.79
C TYR A 170 5.99 22.95 -1.61
N LEU A 171 6.62 23.37 -2.71
CA LEU A 171 7.94 24.01 -2.69
C LEU A 171 7.88 25.54 -2.83
N GLY A 172 6.71 26.09 -3.16
CA GLY A 172 6.51 27.50 -3.47
C GLY A 172 6.31 27.77 -4.96
N HIS A 173 5.75 28.93 -5.29
CA HIS A 173 5.36 29.32 -6.65
C HIS A 173 6.46 30.04 -7.45
N ASP A 174 7.62 30.29 -6.84
CA ASP A 174 8.74 30.97 -7.49
C ASP A 174 10.06 30.19 -7.37
N LEU A 175 10.99 30.47 -8.28
CA LEU A 175 12.27 29.74 -8.37
C LEU A 175 13.16 29.96 -7.15
N ALA A 176 13.02 31.11 -6.46
CA ALA A 176 13.80 31.43 -5.27
C ALA A 176 13.37 30.56 -4.06
N ALA A 177 12.07 30.35 -3.88
CA ALA A 177 11.50 29.47 -2.86
C ALA A 177 11.90 28.00 -3.12
N ILE A 178 11.75 27.55 -4.37
CA ILE A 178 12.18 26.20 -4.80
C ILE A 178 13.68 26.02 -4.54
N ALA A 179 14.51 26.98 -4.92
CA ALA A 179 15.94 26.97 -4.66
C ALA A 179 16.27 26.90 -3.16
N GLY A 180 15.55 27.65 -2.32
CA GLY A 180 15.69 27.61 -0.86
C GLY A 180 15.42 26.23 -0.27
N GLU A 181 14.36 25.56 -0.72
CA GLU A 181 14.05 24.19 -0.29
C GLU A 181 15.14 23.18 -0.70
N LYS A 182 15.62 23.26 -1.95
CA LYS A 182 16.68 22.35 -2.42
C LYS A 182 18.03 22.65 -1.77
N ALA A 183 18.32 23.92 -1.48
CA ALA A 183 19.52 24.33 -0.75
C ALA A 183 19.55 23.82 0.71
N GLY A 184 18.43 23.29 1.21
CA GLY A 184 18.35 22.65 2.52
C GLY A 184 19.21 21.38 2.68
N ILE A 185 19.74 20.80 1.59
CA ILE A 185 20.67 19.66 1.65
C ILE A 185 22.13 20.05 1.92
N LEU A 186 22.45 21.36 1.89
CA LEU A 186 23.80 21.83 2.16
C LEU A 186 24.14 21.60 3.64
N LYS A 187 25.24 20.88 3.88
CA LYS A 187 25.76 20.61 5.22
C LYS A 187 27.06 21.37 5.43
N PRO A 188 27.35 21.85 6.66
CA PRO A 188 28.57 22.60 6.92
C PRO A 188 29.84 21.86 6.47
N ARG A 189 30.76 22.57 5.80
CA ARG A 189 32.04 22.03 5.29
C ARG A 189 31.92 20.91 4.24
N VAL A 190 30.73 20.66 3.70
CA VAL A 190 30.51 19.72 2.59
C VAL A 190 30.44 20.52 1.29
N PRO A 191 31.33 20.29 0.30
CA PRO A 191 31.33 21.08 -0.94
C PRO A 191 30.06 20.85 -1.77
N LEU A 192 29.72 21.85 -2.59
CA LEU A 192 28.56 21.82 -3.49
C LEU A 192 29.01 21.81 -4.96
N ALA A 193 28.54 20.80 -5.71
CA ALA A 193 28.51 20.84 -7.17
C ALA A 193 27.17 21.43 -7.64
N LEU A 194 27.21 22.64 -8.20
CA LEU A 194 26.02 23.37 -8.64
C LEU A 194 25.92 23.35 -10.17
N GLY A 195 24.88 22.73 -10.70
CA GLY A 195 24.58 22.74 -12.14
C GLY A 195 23.95 24.04 -12.63
N PRO A 196 23.53 24.09 -13.90
CA PRO A 196 22.93 25.28 -14.49
C PRO A 196 21.61 25.67 -13.79
N THR A 197 21.52 26.91 -13.31
CA THR A 197 20.33 27.45 -12.62
C THR A 197 20.08 28.91 -12.99
N PRO A 198 18.83 29.38 -12.97
CA PRO A 198 18.52 30.81 -13.17
C PRO A 198 19.21 31.71 -12.13
N PRO A 199 19.57 32.97 -12.48
CA PRO A 199 20.33 33.86 -11.58
C PRO A 199 19.69 34.09 -10.21
N GLU A 200 18.35 34.20 -10.15
CA GLU A 200 17.60 34.37 -8.91
C GLU A 200 17.67 33.14 -7.98
N ALA A 201 17.66 31.93 -8.56
CA ALA A 201 17.84 30.68 -7.83
C ALA A 201 19.28 30.50 -7.36
N GLU A 202 20.27 30.82 -8.22
CA GLU A 202 21.69 30.77 -7.88
C GLU A 202 22.00 31.70 -6.69
N ALA A 203 21.43 32.92 -6.69
CA ALA A 203 21.63 33.87 -5.61
C ALA A 203 21.19 33.31 -4.24
N VAL A 204 20.04 32.62 -4.19
CA VAL A 204 19.55 31.97 -2.97
C VAL A 204 20.47 30.83 -2.52
N ILE A 205 20.88 29.97 -3.45
CA ILE A 205 21.78 28.84 -3.16
C ILE A 205 23.13 29.34 -2.65
N ARG A 206 23.71 30.36 -3.28
CA ARG A 206 24.99 30.94 -2.88
C ARG A 206 24.91 31.64 -1.52
N ARG A 207 23.81 32.36 -1.24
CA ARG A 207 23.57 32.94 0.08
C ARG A 207 23.52 31.86 1.14
N ARG A 208 22.76 30.78 0.90
CA ARG A 208 22.69 29.65 1.83
C ARG A 208 24.05 28.97 2.02
N ALA A 209 24.81 28.78 0.94
CA ALA A 209 26.15 28.21 1.01
C ALA A 209 27.10 29.07 1.87
N ALA A 210 27.00 30.40 1.77
CA ALA A 210 27.75 31.31 2.63
C ALA A 210 27.35 31.18 4.11
N GLU A 211 26.03 31.11 4.40
CA GLU A 211 25.51 30.93 5.77
C GLU A 211 26.02 29.65 6.45
N VAL A 212 26.14 28.55 5.68
CA VAL A 212 26.61 27.26 6.21
C VAL A 212 28.10 26.99 5.95
N ASN A 213 28.83 27.97 5.43
CA ASN A 213 30.26 27.89 5.09
C ASN A 213 30.59 26.69 4.16
N VAL A 214 29.96 26.66 2.99
CA VAL A 214 30.10 25.64 1.96
C VAL A 214 30.75 26.25 0.71
N ALA A 215 31.81 25.61 0.20
CA ALA A 215 32.41 25.96 -1.08
C ALA A 215 31.50 25.53 -2.23
N VAL A 216 31.22 26.45 -3.15
CA VAL A 216 30.37 26.20 -4.33
C VAL A 216 31.25 26.15 -5.57
N THR A 217 31.15 25.06 -6.34
CA THR A 217 31.76 24.93 -7.67
C THR A 217 30.63 24.80 -8.69
N ARG A 218 30.56 25.75 -9.62
CA ARG A 218 29.56 25.75 -10.69
C ARG A 218 30.01 24.85 -11.83
N ALA A 219 29.29 23.78 -12.06
CA ALA A 219 29.48 22.89 -13.19
C ALA A 219 29.13 23.62 -14.48
N GLY A 220 29.99 23.48 -15.50
CA GLY A 220 29.93 24.23 -16.76
C GLY A 220 30.60 25.61 -16.72
N VAL A 221 30.91 26.17 -15.55
CA VAL A 221 31.50 27.52 -15.41
C VAL A 221 32.88 27.46 -14.76
N ASP A 222 32.93 26.99 -13.51
CA ASP A 222 34.15 26.87 -12.71
C ASP A 222 34.85 25.53 -13.02
N ALA A 223 34.07 24.47 -13.20
CA ALA A 223 34.52 23.19 -13.73
C ALA A 223 33.87 22.96 -15.10
N ARG A 224 34.66 22.76 -16.16
CA ARG A 224 34.17 22.82 -17.54
C ARG A 224 34.23 21.48 -18.23
N LEU A 225 33.13 21.09 -18.87
CA LEU A 225 33.05 19.96 -19.79
C LEU A 225 32.93 20.49 -21.22
N GLU A 226 34.03 20.46 -21.96
CA GLU A 226 34.17 21.05 -23.30
C GLU A 226 34.31 19.96 -24.36
N GLU A 227 33.93 20.28 -25.60
CA GLU A 227 34.17 19.39 -26.74
C GLU A 227 35.67 19.33 -27.06
N SER A 228 36.16 18.14 -27.39
CA SER A 228 37.56 17.89 -27.69
C SER A 228 37.67 16.82 -28.79
N PRO A 229 38.75 16.78 -29.59
CA PRO A 229 38.96 15.68 -30.52
C PRO A 229 38.85 14.32 -29.81
N GLY A 230 37.92 13.48 -30.25
CA GLY A 230 37.67 12.14 -29.68
C GLY A 230 36.60 12.05 -28.57
N GLY A 231 35.98 13.16 -28.15
CA GLY A 231 34.90 13.18 -27.17
C GLY A 231 34.78 14.49 -26.41
N PHE A 232 34.70 14.43 -25.09
CA PHE A 232 34.71 15.59 -24.20
C PHE A 232 35.97 15.63 -23.34
N ARG A 233 36.35 16.83 -22.94
CA ARG A 233 37.42 17.14 -21.99
C ARG A 233 36.81 17.84 -20.79
N PHE A 234 37.00 17.26 -19.61
CA PHE A 234 36.62 17.87 -18.34
C PHE A 234 37.84 18.48 -17.66
N CYS A 235 37.74 19.74 -17.26
CA CYS A 235 38.72 20.44 -16.43
C CYS A 235 38.03 20.90 -15.14
N GLY A 236 38.41 20.31 -14.01
CA GLY A 236 37.84 20.63 -12.70
C GLY A 236 38.91 20.82 -11.63
N PRO A 237 38.51 21.00 -10.36
CA PRO A 237 39.45 21.16 -9.26
C PRO A 237 40.43 19.99 -9.17
N GLY A 238 41.72 20.25 -9.41
CA GLY A 238 42.80 19.27 -9.25
C GLY A 238 42.86 18.14 -10.29
N VAL A 239 41.94 18.08 -11.26
CA VAL A 239 41.84 16.96 -12.21
C VAL A 239 41.51 17.42 -13.63
N VAL A 240 42.03 16.67 -14.61
CA VAL A 240 41.67 16.77 -16.02
C VAL A 240 41.38 15.37 -16.55
N TRP A 241 40.20 15.19 -17.14
CA TRP A 241 39.81 13.93 -17.78
C TRP A 241 39.48 14.16 -19.25
N GLU A 242 40.09 13.37 -20.13
CA GLU A 242 40.02 13.52 -21.59
C GLU A 242 39.51 12.26 -22.25
N GLY A 243 38.96 12.42 -23.47
CA GLY A 243 38.39 11.32 -24.25
C GLY A 243 37.08 10.79 -23.66
N LEU A 244 36.32 11.64 -22.95
CA LEU A 244 35.07 11.25 -22.33
C LEU A 244 33.96 11.08 -23.38
N ARG A 245 33.12 10.06 -23.23
CA ARG A 245 31.92 9.84 -24.04
C ARG A 245 30.74 9.62 -23.12
N LEU A 246 29.58 10.12 -23.51
CA LEU A 246 28.35 9.97 -22.73
C LEU A 246 27.53 8.81 -23.29
N GLY A 247 27.17 7.85 -22.43
CA GLY A 247 26.27 6.74 -22.77
C GLY A 247 24.80 7.16 -22.86
N LEU A 248 24.42 8.27 -22.21
CA LEU A 248 23.07 8.85 -22.29
C LEU A 248 22.98 9.90 -23.39
N GLN A 249 21.86 9.94 -24.10
CA GLN A 249 21.59 10.89 -25.19
C GLN A 249 20.93 12.19 -24.69
N GLY A 250 21.19 13.27 -25.41
CA GLY A 250 20.63 14.61 -25.17
C GLY A 250 21.66 15.59 -24.62
N GLY A 251 21.65 16.83 -25.10
CA GLY A 251 22.53 17.92 -24.66
C GLY A 251 22.43 18.19 -23.15
N PHE A 252 21.24 18.10 -22.57
CA PHE A 252 21.04 18.23 -21.12
C PHE A 252 21.75 17.13 -20.30
N GLN A 253 22.10 15.99 -20.90
CA GLN A 253 22.92 14.98 -20.23
C GLN A 253 24.38 15.41 -20.10
N ARG A 254 24.87 16.33 -20.95
CA ARG A 254 26.18 16.97 -20.78
C ARG A 254 26.21 17.79 -19.50
N ASP A 255 25.13 18.50 -19.18
CA ASP A 255 25.02 19.27 -17.94
C ASP A 255 24.98 18.34 -16.72
N ASN A 256 24.19 17.26 -16.78
CA ASN A 256 24.17 16.23 -15.73
C ASN A 256 25.55 15.60 -15.53
N ALA A 257 26.27 15.30 -16.62
CA ALA A 257 27.63 14.77 -16.58
C ALA A 257 28.61 15.79 -15.98
N SER A 258 28.47 17.07 -16.33
CA SER A 258 29.28 18.16 -15.76
C SER A 258 29.11 18.22 -14.24
N VAL A 259 27.88 18.09 -13.73
CA VAL A 259 27.61 18.03 -12.27
C VAL A 259 28.23 16.79 -11.64
N ALA A 260 28.05 15.61 -12.24
CA ALA A 260 28.62 14.36 -11.72
C ALA A 260 30.15 14.41 -11.66
N LEU A 261 30.81 14.87 -12.73
CA LEU A 261 32.26 15.01 -12.80
C LEU A 261 32.79 16.06 -11.81
N THR A 262 32.08 17.18 -11.65
CA THR A 262 32.41 18.20 -10.65
C THR A 262 32.34 17.64 -9.24
N ALA A 263 31.30 16.86 -8.94
CA ALA A 263 31.15 16.22 -7.64
C ALA A 263 32.29 15.23 -7.36
N LEU A 264 32.67 14.40 -8.34
CA LEU A 264 33.80 13.47 -8.23
C LEU A 264 35.14 14.19 -8.05
N ALA A 265 35.37 15.29 -8.78
CA ALA A 265 36.58 16.10 -8.63
C ALA A 265 36.71 16.68 -7.22
N LEU A 266 35.59 17.16 -6.65
CA LEU A 266 35.56 17.74 -5.30
C LEU A 266 35.82 16.73 -4.17
N VAL A 267 35.60 15.43 -4.44
CA VAL A 267 35.84 14.36 -3.45
C VAL A 267 37.00 13.46 -3.84
N GLY A 268 37.83 13.84 -4.82
CA GLY A 268 38.92 13.01 -5.35
C GLY A 268 39.92 12.53 -4.30
N ASP A 269 40.14 13.32 -3.23
CA ASP A 269 41.00 12.93 -2.11
C ASP A 269 40.40 11.82 -1.23
N ARG A 270 39.07 11.64 -1.26
CA ARG A 270 38.34 10.64 -0.47
C ARG A 270 37.87 9.45 -1.31
N LEU A 271 37.52 9.71 -2.57
CA LEU A 271 37.07 8.74 -3.56
C LEU A 271 37.85 8.97 -4.87
N PRO A 272 39.14 8.58 -4.92
CA PRO A 272 39.93 8.70 -6.14
C PRO A 272 39.34 7.88 -7.28
N CYS A 273 39.10 8.55 -8.42
CA CYS A 273 38.64 7.93 -9.65
C CYS A 273 39.67 8.16 -10.77
N GLY A 274 40.30 7.08 -11.24
CA GLY A 274 41.25 7.16 -12.35
C GLY A 274 40.57 7.52 -13.68
N SER A 275 41.30 8.14 -14.60
CA SER A 275 40.77 8.60 -15.90
C SER A 275 40.07 7.50 -16.70
N GLU A 276 40.52 6.25 -16.56
CA GLU A 276 39.89 5.12 -17.25
C GLU A 276 38.53 4.75 -16.66
N ALA A 277 38.41 4.73 -15.33
CA ALA A 277 37.14 4.50 -14.66
C ALA A 277 36.11 5.59 -15.02
N VAL A 278 36.54 6.84 -15.09
CA VAL A 278 35.67 7.97 -15.50
C VAL A 278 35.21 7.79 -16.95
N ARG A 279 36.12 7.47 -17.88
CA ARG A 279 35.78 7.19 -19.28
C ARG A 279 34.80 6.03 -19.41
N GLN A 280 35.11 4.89 -18.78
CA GLN A 280 34.30 3.69 -18.85
C GLN A 280 32.92 3.90 -18.23
N GLY A 281 32.85 4.48 -17.02
CA GLY A 281 31.60 4.72 -16.30
C GLY A 281 30.66 5.64 -17.07
N LEU A 282 31.16 6.77 -17.58
CA LEU A 282 30.35 7.69 -18.38
C LEU A 282 29.92 7.12 -19.73
N ALA A 283 30.75 6.30 -20.37
CA ALA A 283 30.42 5.71 -21.67
C ALA A 283 29.40 4.56 -21.57
N THR A 284 29.37 3.85 -20.43
CA THR A 284 28.58 2.63 -20.24
C THR A 284 27.34 2.81 -19.37
N VAL A 285 27.13 3.98 -18.77
CA VAL A 285 25.94 4.28 -17.98
C VAL A 285 24.66 4.08 -18.81
N VAL A 286 23.72 3.35 -18.24
CA VAL A 286 22.36 3.15 -18.79
C VAL A 286 21.35 3.61 -17.75
N TRP A 287 20.48 4.53 -18.16
CA TRP A 287 19.41 5.03 -17.31
C TRP A 287 18.08 5.01 -18.06
N PRO A 288 17.25 3.97 -17.84
CA PRO A 288 15.97 3.82 -18.55
C PRO A 288 15.05 5.03 -18.34
N GLY A 289 14.23 5.34 -19.36
CA GLY A 289 13.27 6.44 -19.28
C GLY A 289 13.84 7.85 -19.48
N ARG A 290 15.10 7.99 -19.93
CA ARG A 290 15.71 9.27 -20.37
C ARG A 290 16.16 9.17 -21.81
N LEU A 291 15.35 9.66 -22.75
CA LEU A 291 15.53 9.51 -24.20
C LEU A 291 15.93 8.08 -24.60
N ALA A 292 15.34 7.09 -23.94
CA ALA A 292 15.71 5.69 -24.11
C ALA A 292 15.19 5.18 -25.45
N ARG A 293 16.10 4.69 -26.30
CA ARG A 293 15.76 4.03 -27.56
C ARG A 293 15.29 2.61 -27.25
N LEU A 294 14.01 2.37 -27.44
CA LEU A 294 13.42 1.05 -27.23
C LEU A 294 13.45 0.21 -28.50
N ARG A 295 13.29 0.81 -29.69
CA ARG A 295 13.21 0.10 -30.97
C ARG A 295 13.75 0.99 -32.09
N GLU A 296 14.36 0.40 -33.13
CA GLU A 296 14.95 1.16 -34.25
C GLU A 296 13.97 1.44 -35.40
N ARG A 297 13.04 0.53 -35.73
CA ARG A 297 12.09 0.69 -36.85
C ARG A 297 10.67 0.17 -36.54
N PRO A 298 9.65 1.05 -36.42
CA PRO A 298 9.79 2.50 -36.25
C PRO A 298 10.68 2.83 -35.04
N LEU A 299 11.30 4.00 -35.07
CA LEU A 299 12.14 4.44 -33.95
C LEU A 299 11.23 4.74 -32.75
N VAL A 300 11.38 4.00 -31.65
CA VAL A 300 10.60 4.22 -30.42
C VAL A 300 11.50 4.85 -29.37
N LEU A 301 11.15 6.05 -28.93
CA LEU A 301 11.83 6.80 -27.87
C LEU A 301 10.94 6.87 -26.63
N LEU A 302 11.51 6.61 -25.45
CA LEU A 302 10.84 6.76 -24.16
C LEU A 302 11.52 7.85 -23.33
N ASP A 303 10.75 8.84 -22.89
CA ASP A 303 11.24 9.89 -22.01
C ASP A 303 10.27 10.22 -20.86
N GLY A 304 10.85 10.49 -19.69
CA GLY A 304 10.13 10.82 -18.45
C GLY A 304 10.03 12.32 -18.16
N ALA A 305 10.14 13.20 -19.16
CA ALA A 305 9.85 14.63 -19.03
C ALA A 305 8.41 14.87 -18.59
N HIS A 306 8.23 15.68 -17.54
CA HIS A 306 6.94 15.81 -16.84
C HIS A 306 6.68 17.20 -16.23
N ASN A 307 7.51 18.15 -16.61
CA ASN A 307 7.40 19.58 -16.31
C ASN A 307 7.77 20.38 -17.58
N PRO A 308 7.44 21.68 -17.65
CA PRO A 308 7.73 22.50 -18.83
C PRO A 308 9.20 22.48 -19.24
N GLU A 309 10.13 22.65 -18.31
CA GLU A 309 11.57 22.73 -18.59
C GLU A 309 12.14 21.40 -19.12
N GLY A 310 11.67 20.26 -18.60
CA GLY A 310 12.06 18.95 -19.11
C GLY A 310 11.53 18.70 -20.52
N ILE A 311 10.34 19.22 -20.82
CA ILE A 311 9.74 19.13 -22.15
C ILE A 311 10.43 20.06 -23.15
N GLU A 312 10.86 21.25 -22.73
CA GLU A 312 11.68 22.15 -23.54
C GLU A 312 13.03 21.51 -23.88
N ALA A 313 13.70 20.89 -22.90
CA ALA A 313 14.92 20.15 -23.11
C ALA A 313 14.72 18.98 -24.10
N LEU A 314 13.63 18.22 -23.95
CA LEU A 314 13.25 17.16 -24.89
C LEU A 314 13.01 17.72 -26.30
N ALA A 315 12.22 18.78 -26.42
CA ALA A 315 11.84 19.38 -27.69
C ALA A 315 13.03 19.98 -28.45
N ALA A 316 14.05 20.46 -27.74
CA ALA A 316 15.30 20.94 -28.35
C ALA A 316 16.13 19.82 -29.00
N GLU A 317 16.09 18.60 -28.45
CA GLU A 317 16.83 17.44 -28.96
C GLU A 317 16.13 16.72 -30.11
N LEU A 318 14.79 16.80 -30.17
CA LEU A 318 13.99 16.07 -31.16
C LEU A 318 14.45 16.28 -32.60
N PRO A 319 14.69 17.51 -33.12
CA PRO A 319 15.07 17.71 -34.52
C PRO A 319 16.30 16.90 -34.96
N ALA A 320 17.34 16.86 -34.12
CA ALA A 320 18.57 16.12 -34.39
C ALA A 320 18.35 14.59 -34.33
N LEU A 321 17.50 14.13 -33.40
CA LEU A 321 17.19 12.71 -33.23
C LEU A 321 16.27 12.17 -34.32
N VAL A 322 15.28 12.95 -34.74
CA VAL A 322 14.25 12.50 -35.69
C VAL A 322 14.65 12.74 -37.13
N GLY A 323 15.55 13.70 -37.43
CA GLY A 323 16.07 13.91 -38.78
C GLY A 323 14.98 14.20 -39.82
N GLY A 324 13.92 14.94 -39.43
CA GLY A 324 12.77 15.25 -40.28
C GLY A 324 11.74 14.14 -40.43
N ARG A 325 11.92 12.98 -39.78
CA ARG A 325 10.92 11.90 -39.74
C ARG A 325 9.64 12.34 -39.01
N ARG A 326 8.51 11.76 -39.42
CA ARG A 326 7.21 12.01 -38.80
C ARG A 326 7.20 11.49 -37.36
N VAL A 327 6.84 12.35 -36.40
CA VAL A 327 6.78 11.99 -34.98
C VAL A 327 5.33 11.77 -34.53
N MET A 328 5.06 10.59 -33.98
CA MET A 328 3.81 10.23 -33.32
C MET A 328 4.00 10.23 -31.82
N LEU A 329 3.25 11.07 -31.11
CA LEU A 329 3.34 11.21 -29.66
C LEU A 329 2.37 10.23 -28.98
N VAL A 330 2.86 9.46 -28.00
CA VAL A 330 2.04 8.78 -27.00
C VAL A 330 2.24 9.51 -25.68
N PHE A 331 1.20 10.17 -25.17
CA PHE A 331 1.37 11.10 -24.05
C PHE A 331 0.37 10.88 -22.93
N ALA A 332 0.89 10.95 -21.70
CA ALA A 332 0.09 11.02 -20.50
C ALA A 332 0.81 11.81 -19.40
N VAL A 333 0.03 12.51 -18.59
CA VAL A 333 0.53 13.45 -17.58
C VAL A 333 -0.40 13.47 -16.37
N MET A 334 0.14 13.83 -15.21
CA MET A 334 -0.63 14.00 -13.98
C MET A 334 -1.40 15.33 -14.03
N ALA A 335 -2.60 15.35 -13.44
CA ALA A 335 -3.50 16.51 -13.53
C ALA A 335 -2.96 17.78 -12.82
N ASP A 336 -2.04 17.61 -11.87
CA ASP A 336 -1.42 18.66 -11.06
C ASP A 336 -0.19 19.33 -11.73
N LYS A 337 0.20 18.90 -12.93
CA LYS A 337 1.33 19.47 -13.68
C LYS A 337 0.88 20.58 -14.64
N ALA A 338 1.81 21.44 -15.05
CA ALA A 338 1.59 22.49 -16.06
C ALA A 338 1.50 21.93 -17.50
N TRP A 339 0.61 20.95 -17.70
CA TRP A 339 0.52 20.15 -18.91
C TRP A 339 0.15 20.95 -20.16
N GLN A 340 -0.57 22.07 -20.03
CA GLN A 340 -0.87 22.94 -21.17
C GLN A 340 0.41 23.59 -21.72
N ALA A 341 1.34 23.99 -20.86
CA ALA A 341 2.63 24.54 -21.27
C ALA A 341 3.47 23.47 -21.97
N MET A 342 3.51 22.27 -21.39
CA MET A 342 4.19 21.11 -21.98
C MET A 342 3.67 20.80 -23.40
N LEU A 343 2.35 20.72 -23.58
CA LEU A 343 1.77 20.46 -24.90
C LEU A 343 2.06 21.59 -25.89
N ARG A 344 2.01 22.85 -25.48
CA ARG A 344 2.36 23.98 -26.37
C ARG A 344 3.77 23.85 -26.94
N THR A 345 4.72 23.36 -26.14
CA THR A 345 6.11 23.15 -26.56
C THR A 345 6.28 21.91 -27.46
N LEU A 346 5.53 20.82 -27.21
CA LEU A 346 5.63 19.60 -28.03
C LEU A 346 4.87 19.66 -29.35
N VAL A 347 3.72 20.34 -29.41
CA VAL A 347 2.83 20.37 -30.58
C VAL A 347 3.55 20.69 -31.90
N PRO A 348 4.48 21.67 -31.96
CA PRO A 348 5.21 21.96 -33.20
C PRO A 348 6.09 20.82 -33.72
N GLN A 349 6.49 19.88 -32.87
CA GLN A 349 7.41 18.78 -33.19
C GLN A 349 6.70 17.47 -33.56
N ILE A 350 5.36 17.41 -33.46
CA ILE A 350 4.59 16.16 -33.60
C ILE A 350 3.60 16.25 -34.77
N ALA A 351 3.40 15.12 -35.44
CA ALA A 351 2.48 15.02 -36.59
C ALA A 351 1.14 14.37 -36.23
N ALA A 352 1.07 13.64 -35.12
CA ALA A 352 -0.14 13.06 -34.55
C ALA A 352 0.10 12.71 -33.08
N ALA A 353 -0.96 12.59 -32.30
CA ALA A 353 -0.90 12.21 -30.90
C ALA A 353 -1.90 11.09 -30.56
N ILE A 354 -1.51 10.23 -29.63
CA ILE A 354 -2.41 9.33 -28.91
C ILE A 354 -2.25 9.67 -27.44
N VAL A 355 -3.34 10.13 -26.83
CA VAL A 355 -3.35 10.56 -25.43
C VAL A 355 -3.96 9.47 -24.57
N THR A 356 -3.35 9.22 -23.41
CA THR A 356 -3.73 8.10 -22.54
C THR A 356 -3.72 8.49 -21.07
N HIS A 357 -4.13 7.56 -20.20
CA HIS A 357 -4.32 7.80 -18.78
C HIS A 357 -3.28 7.05 -17.93
N VAL A 358 -2.79 7.68 -16.86
CA VAL A 358 -1.71 7.13 -16.01
C VAL A 358 -1.96 7.32 -14.52
N GLY A 359 -2.10 6.20 -13.80
CA GLY A 359 -2.28 6.21 -12.33
C GLY A 359 -3.61 6.83 -11.88
N ARG A 360 -3.83 6.95 -10.56
CA ARG A 360 -5.10 7.50 -10.01
C ARG A 360 -5.24 9.03 -10.15
N ARG A 361 -4.11 9.75 -10.25
CA ARG A 361 -4.05 11.22 -10.36
C ARG A 361 -3.75 11.69 -11.79
N GLY A 362 -3.83 10.79 -12.77
CA GLY A 362 -3.62 11.09 -14.18
C GLY A 362 -4.69 12.06 -14.69
N LEU A 363 -4.31 12.94 -15.62
CA LEU A 363 -5.29 13.74 -16.34
C LEU A 363 -6.08 12.83 -17.30
N ALA A 364 -7.38 13.10 -17.43
CA ALA A 364 -8.24 12.35 -18.35
C ALA A 364 -7.76 12.53 -19.82
N PRO A 365 -7.71 11.45 -20.63
CA PRO A 365 -7.29 11.53 -22.03
C PRO A 365 -8.10 12.55 -22.85
N ASP A 366 -9.40 12.66 -22.59
CA ASP A 366 -10.29 13.59 -23.30
C ASP A 366 -9.89 15.06 -23.11
N ALA A 367 -9.38 15.43 -21.92
CA ALA A 367 -8.90 16.79 -21.68
C ALA A 367 -7.63 17.11 -22.49
N LEU A 368 -6.73 16.12 -22.62
CA LEU A 368 -5.55 16.24 -23.49
C LEU A 368 -5.95 16.28 -24.98
N ALA A 369 -6.93 15.47 -25.38
CA ALA A 369 -7.45 15.44 -26.73
C ALA A 369 -8.10 16.78 -27.10
N ALA A 370 -8.92 17.35 -26.22
CA ALA A 370 -9.54 18.67 -26.42
C ALA A 370 -8.49 19.78 -26.59
N ALA A 371 -7.38 19.73 -25.85
CA ALA A 371 -6.30 20.72 -25.96
C ALA A 371 -5.49 20.60 -27.27
N LEU A 372 -5.47 19.40 -27.87
CA LEU A 372 -4.80 19.11 -29.14
C LEU A 372 -5.73 19.22 -30.35
N ALA A 373 -7.05 19.23 -30.13
CA ALA A 373 -8.06 19.33 -31.17
C ALA A 373 -7.83 20.55 -32.07
N GLY A 374 -7.88 20.33 -33.39
CA GLY A 374 -7.64 21.36 -34.39
C GLY A 374 -6.18 21.75 -34.59
N ARG A 375 -5.23 21.19 -33.81
CA ARG A 375 -3.78 21.43 -33.98
C ARG A 375 -3.07 20.25 -34.64
N VAL A 376 -3.34 19.05 -34.16
CA VAL A 376 -2.84 17.78 -34.72
C VAL A 376 -3.94 16.72 -34.65
N PRO A 377 -3.93 15.69 -35.51
CA PRO A 377 -4.76 14.50 -35.34
C PRO A 377 -4.47 13.88 -33.97
N VAL A 378 -5.51 13.68 -33.16
CA VAL A 378 -5.39 13.16 -31.79
C VAL A 378 -6.46 12.11 -31.52
N ASP A 379 -6.04 10.98 -30.92
CA ASP A 379 -6.96 9.94 -30.47
C ASP A 379 -6.81 9.68 -28.96
N PRO A 380 -7.89 9.79 -28.17
CA PRO A 380 -7.90 9.40 -26.77
C PRO A 380 -8.04 7.87 -26.65
N ILE A 381 -7.08 7.23 -25.98
CA ILE A 381 -7.12 5.80 -25.67
C ILE A 381 -6.79 5.63 -24.18
N GLY A 382 -7.79 5.27 -23.36
CA GLY A 382 -7.65 5.20 -21.91
C GLY A 382 -6.62 4.19 -21.41
N ASP A 383 -6.42 3.07 -22.12
CA ASP A 383 -5.41 2.07 -21.78
C ASP A 383 -4.07 2.38 -22.46
N ALA A 384 -3.02 2.59 -21.66
CA ALA A 384 -1.70 2.95 -22.16
C ALA A 384 -1.09 1.87 -23.08
N ARG A 385 -1.42 0.58 -22.89
CA ARG A 385 -0.95 -0.50 -23.81
C ARG A 385 -1.65 -0.45 -25.14
N ALA A 386 -2.96 -0.23 -25.15
CA ALA A 386 -3.71 -0.01 -26.37
C ALA A 386 -3.20 1.25 -27.09
N ALA A 387 -2.88 2.32 -26.36
CA ALA A 387 -2.31 3.54 -26.92
C ALA A 387 -0.98 3.29 -27.65
N LEU A 388 -0.02 2.61 -27.01
CA LEU A 388 1.25 2.26 -27.65
C LEU A 388 1.08 1.31 -28.83
N ARG A 389 0.19 0.30 -28.73
CA ARG A 389 -0.12 -0.61 -29.85
C ARG A 389 -0.70 0.14 -31.04
N ALA A 390 -1.64 1.05 -30.79
CA ALA A 390 -2.24 1.89 -31.82
C ALA A 390 -1.19 2.83 -32.47
N ALA A 391 -0.26 3.36 -31.67
CA ALA A 391 0.84 4.17 -32.21
C ALA A 391 1.72 3.34 -33.15
N LEU A 392 2.13 2.15 -32.71
CA LEU A 392 2.98 1.25 -33.48
C LEU A 392 2.29 0.71 -34.74
N SER A 393 0.97 0.53 -34.74
CA SER A 393 0.23 0.06 -35.92
C SER A 393 0.03 1.16 -36.97
N ARG A 394 0.12 2.43 -36.57
CA ARG A 394 -0.08 3.60 -37.44
C ARG A 394 1.23 4.22 -37.92
N ALA A 395 2.33 3.97 -37.20
CA ALA A 395 3.66 4.41 -37.57
C ALA A 395 4.23 3.52 -38.70
N GLY A 396 4.70 4.14 -39.78
CA GLY A 396 5.50 3.49 -40.81
C GLY A 396 6.90 3.13 -40.29
N ALA A 397 7.65 2.31 -41.04
CA ALA A 397 8.99 1.87 -40.63
C ALA A 397 10.00 3.03 -40.43
N ASP A 398 9.78 4.14 -41.14
CA ASP A 398 10.60 5.36 -41.08
C ASP A 398 10.02 6.44 -40.16
N ASP A 399 8.94 6.15 -39.44
CA ASP A 399 8.35 7.08 -38.46
C ASP A 399 9.01 6.94 -37.07
N VAL A 400 8.77 7.94 -36.22
CA VAL A 400 9.21 7.97 -34.83
C VAL A 400 7.99 7.91 -33.92
N VAL A 401 7.99 7.02 -32.94
CA VAL A 401 7.02 6.99 -31.84
C VAL A 401 7.70 7.52 -30.58
N LEU A 402 7.30 8.71 -30.14
CA LEU A 402 7.78 9.33 -28.91
C LEU A 402 6.79 9.03 -27.78
N VAL A 403 7.22 8.32 -26.76
CA VAL A 403 6.43 8.01 -25.57
C VAL A 403 6.85 8.94 -24.44
N GLY A 404 5.98 9.90 -24.09
CA GLY A 404 6.15 10.80 -22.96
C GLY A 404 5.25 10.39 -21.80
N TRP A 405 5.83 9.97 -20.67
CA TRP A 405 5.07 9.43 -19.54
C TRP A 405 5.69 9.79 -18.18
N TYR A 406 4.90 10.37 -17.28
CA TYR A 406 5.18 10.44 -15.85
C TYR A 406 4.31 9.52 -14.98
N ARG A 407 4.91 8.77 -14.04
CA ARG A 407 4.19 7.89 -13.10
C ARG A 407 4.83 7.84 -11.71
N SER A 408 4.02 7.74 -10.66
CA SER A 408 4.47 7.62 -9.26
C SER A 408 3.96 6.40 -8.47
N ALA A 409 3.30 5.39 -9.09
CA ALA A 409 2.71 4.23 -8.37
C ALA A 409 2.59 2.96 -9.27
N PRO A 410 2.53 1.71 -8.74
CA PRO A 410 2.75 0.47 -9.49
C PRO A 410 1.60 0.05 -10.42
N MET A 411 1.91 -0.65 -11.52
CA MET A 411 0.90 -1.16 -12.48
C MET A 411 0.46 -2.54 -12.03
N ARG A 412 -0.82 -2.72 -11.70
CA ARG A 412 -1.43 -4.04 -11.86
C ARG A 412 -1.64 -4.23 -13.37
N GLY A 413 -0.79 -5.07 -13.95
CA GLY A 413 -0.87 -5.45 -15.36
C GLY A 413 0.24 -4.85 -16.23
N GLY A 414 1.22 -5.70 -16.54
CA GLY A 414 1.64 -6.11 -17.89
C GLY A 414 2.21 -5.11 -18.91
N MET A 415 2.30 -3.80 -18.65
CA MET A 415 2.97 -2.88 -19.58
C MET A 415 4.47 -2.75 -19.28
N GLY A 416 4.84 -2.77 -17.98
CA GLY A 416 6.25 -2.82 -17.56
C GLY A 416 6.97 -4.12 -17.96
N ARG A 417 6.22 -5.17 -18.31
CA ARG A 417 6.78 -6.38 -18.91
C ARG A 417 7.29 -6.17 -20.34
N TRP A 418 6.94 -5.08 -21.04
CA TRP A 418 7.36 -4.87 -22.45
C TRP A 418 8.54 -3.91 -22.63
N ALA A 419 8.68 -2.88 -21.78
CA ALA A 419 9.91 -2.10 -21.71
C ALA A 419 11.08 -2.99 -21.23
N CYS A 420 10.78 -3.95 -20.35
CA CYS A 420 11.66 -5.10 -20.11
C CYS A 420 11.63 -6.12 -21.26
N ALA A 421 10.53 -6.48 -21.93
CA ALA A 421 10.59 -7.52 -22.98
C ALA A 421 11.53 -7.20 -24.16
N LEU A 422 11.88 -5.92 -24.42
CA LEU A 422 12.97 -5.59 -25.35
C LEU A 422 14.36 -5.51 -24.70
N ALA A 423 14.47 -5.21 -23.41
CA ALA A 423 15.74 -5.21 -22.66
C ALA A 423 16.10 -6.58 -22.01
N PHE A 424 15.12 -7.48 -21.90
CA PHE A 424 15.16 -8.79 -21.25
C PHE A 424 15.17 -9.93 -22.27
N ALA A 425 15.25 -9.58 -23.57
CA ALA A 425 15.68 -10.50 -24.62
C ALA A 425 17.17 -10.92 -24.46
N LEU A 426 17.87 -10.43 -23.42
CA LEU A 426 19.26 -10.81 -23.09
C LEU A 426 19.55 -11.10 -21.61
N SER A 427 18.56 -11.31 -20.73
CA SER A 427 18.88 -11.72 -19.36
C SER A 427 17.72 -12.45 -18.73
N VAL A 428 17.84 -13.75 -18.72
CA VAL A 428 16.86 -14.72 -18.22
C VAL A 428 17.16 -14.89 -16.69
N THR A 429 16.26 -14.84 -15.69
CA THR A 429 15.14 -15.77 -15.41
C THR A 429 14.30 -15.56 -14.13
N PRO A 430 13.12 -16.23 -14.00
CA PRO A 430 12.23 -16.28 -12.83
C PRO A 430 12.36 -17.56 -11.98
N ALA A 431 11.72 -17.55 -10.80
CA ALA A 431 11.53 -18.70 -9.92
C ALA A 431 10.10 -19.27 -10.02
N LEU A 432 10.00 -20.60 -10.16
CA LEU A 432 8.90 -21.51 -9.82
C LEU A 432 9.57 -22.66 -9.05
N GLY A 433 9.10 -23.16 -7.91
CA GLY A 433 7.79 -23.78 -7.70
C GLY A 433 7.96 -25.30 -7.85
N ALA A 434 7.96 -26.05 -6.74
CA ALA A 434 8.03 -27.52 -6.73
C ALA A 434 6.94 -28.09 -5.81
N ASP A 435 6.22 -29.09 -6.30
CA ASP A 435 5.26 -29.95 -5.59
C ASP A 435 5.93 -31.28 -5.16
N ALA A 436 5.53 -31.85 -4.01
CA ALA A 436 5.04 -33.24 -3.89
C ALA A 436 4.77 -33.70 -2.43
N SER A 437 3.67 -34.47 -2.30
CA SER A 437 3.20 -35.37 -1.21
C SER A 437 2.73 -34.76 0.12
N GLY A 438 1.41 -34.72 0.31
CA GLY A 438 0.74 -34.32 1.54
C GLY A 438 0.72 -35.44 2.60
N GLY A 439 1.11 -35.11 3.82
CA GLY A 439 0.82 -35.92 5.00
C GLY A 439 -0.63 -35.76 5.44
N GLU A 440 -1.26 -36.86 5.85
CA GLU A 440 -2.62 -36.88 6.39
C GLU A 440 -2.56 -36.63 7.91
N VAL A 441 -3.27 -35.62 8.41
CA VAL A 441 -3.43 -35.37 9.85
C VAL A 441 -4.83 -35.81 10.25
N GLN A 442 -4.92 -36.80 11.13
CA GLN A 442 -6.17 -37.24 11.72
C GLN A 442 -6.21 -36.83 13.19
N VAL A 443 -7.22 -36.05 13.55
CA VAL A 443 -7.50 -35.73 14.96
C VAL A 443 -8.58 -36.67 15.47
N LEU A 444 -8.26 -37.41 16.53
CA LEU A 444 -9.18 -38.31 17.21
C LEU A 444 -9.58 -37.63 18.53
N SER A 445 -10.75 -37.00 18.53
CA SER A 445 -11.35 -36.41 19.74
C SER A 445 -11.73 -37.52 20.73
N GLY A 446 -11.21 -37.45 21.96
CA GLY A 446 -11.60 -38.32 23.05
C GLY A 446 -12.64 -37.64 23.96
N THR A 447 -12.94 -38.27 25.10
CA THR A 447 -13.79 -37.72 26.17
C THR A 447 -13.31 -36.33 26.62
N ASP A 448 -14.17 -35.49 27.23
CA ASP A 448 -13.91 -34.09 27.63
C ASP A 448 -12.57 -33.75 28.35
N ALA A 449 -11.84 -34.76 28.83
CA ALA A 449 -10.55 -34.62 29.50
C ALA A 449 -9.32 -35.10 28.69
N ALA A 450 -9.47 -35.69 27.50
CA ALA A 450 -8.36 -36.23 26.71
C ALA A 450 -8.61 -36.19 25.19
N SER A 451 -7.61 -35.75 24.43
CA SER A 451 -7.65 -35.67 22.94
C SER A 451 -6.36 -36.22 22.34
N ALA A 452 -6.42 -36.76 21.12
CA ALA A 452 -5.23 -37.25 20.42
C ALA A 452 -5.11 -36.67 19.01
N VAL A 453 -3.92 -36.17 18.66
CA VAL A 453 -3.58 -35.72 17.30
C VAL A 453 -2.64 -36.74 16.69
N THR A 454 -2.99 -37.31 15.54
CA THR A 454 -2.14 -38.26 14.81
C THR A 454 -1.68 -37.63 13.51
N VAL A 455 -0.37 -37.57 13.30
CA VAL A 455 0.26 -37.12 12.05
C VAL A 455 0.84 -38.35 11.35
N ARG A 456 0.34 -38.66 10.16
CA ARG A 456 0.87 -39.74 9.33
C ARG A 456 2.14 -39.26 8.61
N ALA A 457 3.28 -39.76 9.05
CA ALA A 457 4.61 -39.47 8.50
C ALA A 457 5.25 -40.75 7.92
N ARG A 458 6.51 -40.70 7.47
CA ARG A 458 7.25 -41.93 7.07
C ARG A 458 7.82 -42.65 8.30
N PRO A 459 8.00 -43.98 8.29
CA PRO A 459 8.50 -44.74 9.44
C PRO A 459 9.89 -44.28 9.93
N GLU A 460 10.71 -43.68 9.06
CA GLU A 460 12.07 -43.24 9.42
C GLU A 460 12.16 -41.83 10.02
N VAL A 461 11.04 -41.12 10.19
CA VAL A 461 11.01 -39.72 10.66
C VAL A 461 11.52 -39.60 12.08
N ARG A 462 12.44 -38.65 12.31
CA ARG A 462 12.93 -38.32 13.66
C ARG A 462 12.11 -37.19 14.26
N ILE A 463 11.63 -37.40 15.49
CA ILE A 463 10.82 -36.45 16.24
C ILE A 463 11.73 -35.63 17.15
N GLU A 464 11.67 -34.31 17.02
CA GLU A 464 12.33 -33.36 17.91
C GLU A 464 11.25 -32.53 18.61
N ASP A 465 11.08 -32.70 19.92
CA ASP A 465 10.12 -31.92 20.69
C ASP A 465 10.73 -30.57 21.07
N ARG A 466 10.17 -29.50 20.49
CA ARG A 466 10.61 -28.12 20.69
C ARG A 466 9.73 -27.37 21.68
N THR A 467 8.80 -28.05 22.34
CA THR A 467 7.95 -27.43 23.35
C THR A 467 8.80 -27.02 24.56
N PRO A 468 8.72 -25.76 25.04
CA PRO A 468 9.47 -25.33 26.23
C PRO A 468 9.13 -26.22 27.44
N GLY A 469 10.16 -26.85 28.03
CA GLY A 469 9.98 -27.74 29.19
C GLY A 469 9.66 -29.21 28.85
N ALA A 470 9.75 -29.62 27.59
CA ALA A 470 9.63 -31.03 27.18
C ALA A 470 10.72 -31.91 27.83
N LYS A 471 10.34 -33.14 28.21
CA LYS A 471 11.25 -34.13 28.80
C LYS A 471 11.65 -35.18 27.76
N PRO A 472 12.95 -35.50 27.64
CA PRO A 472 13.47 -36.49 26.69
C PRO A 472 12.96 -37.92 27.01
N PRO A 473 13.05 -38.85 26.03
CA PRO A 473 12.49 -40.20 26.15
C PRO A 473 13.09 -41.00 27.31
N THR A 474 12.25 -41.72 28.05
CA THR A 474 12.62 -42.47 29.28
C THR A 474 13.18 -43.89 29.02
N GLY A 475 13.63 -44.20 27.81
CA GLY A 475 14.27 -45.48 27.45
C GLY A 475 13.81 -46.09 26.11
N PRO A 476 14.31 -47.27 25.71
CA PRO A 476 14.04 -47.85 24.39
C PRO A 476 12.59 -48.34 24.19
N ARG A 477 11.80 -48.51 25.27
CA ARG A 477 10.38 -48.92 25.23
C ARG A 477 9.38 -47.82 25.66
N GLY A 478 9.86 -46.60 25.94
CA GLY A 478 9.03 -45.46 26.39
C GLY A 478 8.59 -44.50 25.27
N PRO A 479 7.76 -43.49 25.57
CA PRO A 479 7.32 -42.47 24.61
C PRO A 479 8.50 -41.65 24.06
N ALA A 480 8.32 -41.05 22.87
CA ALA A 480 9.35 -40.24 22.21
C ALA A 480 9.64 -38.94 22.98
N SER A 481 8.60 -38.34 23.57
CA SER A 481 8.69 -37.17 24.45
C SER A 481 7.45 -37.09 25.34
N THR A 482 7.57 -36.41 26.47
CA THR A 482 6.45 -36.05 27.36
C THR A 482 6.67 -34.64 27.88
N GLY A 483 5.60 -33.89 28.10
CA GLY A 483 5.73 -32.53 28.62
C GLY A 483 4.45 -31.98 29.22
N GLU A 484 4.57 -30.83 29.87
CA GLU A 484 3.44 -30.02 30.29
C GLU A 484 3.59 -28.65 29.61
N THR A 485 2.52 -28.12 29.03
CA THR A 485 2.52 -26.77 28.46
C THR A 485 1.46 -25.91 29.13
N PHE A 486 1.88 -24.75 29.63
CA PHE A 486 1.01 -23.69 30.15
C PHE A 486 0.82 -22.57 29.14
N THR A 487 1.51 -22.65 28.00
CA THR A 487 1.33 -21.81 26.82
C THR A 487 0.32 -22.47 25.89
N ASP A 488 -0.36 -21.69 25.05
CA ASP A 488 -1.48 -22.15 24.22
C ASP A 488 -1.04 -23.08 23.05
N GLU A 489 0.16 -23.68 23.09
CA GLU A 489 0.70 -24.52 22.01
C GLU A 489 1.68 -25.63 22.46
N VAL A 490 1.73 -26.72 21.69
CA VAL A 490 2.72 -27.82 21.70
C VAL A 490 3.45 -27.83 20.35
N LEU A 491 4.78 -27.92 20.34
CA LEU A 491 5.63 -27.74 19.15
C LEU A 491 6.50 -28.97 18.87
N LEU A 492 6.22 -29.71 17.79
CA LEU A 492 7.01 -30.88 17.39
C LEU A 492 7.62 -30.68 16.01
N PHE A 493 8.93 -30.80 15.88
CA PHE A 493 9.62 -30.78 14.60
C PHE A 493 9.86 -32.20 14.09
N LEU A 494 9.25 -32.52 12.94
CA LEU A 494 9.42 -33.79 12.26
C LEU A 494 10.52 -33.65 11.19
N ARG A 495 11.73 -34.14 11.49
CA ARG A 495 12.85 -34.12 10.54
C ARG A 495 12.62 -35.09 9.40
N ASP A 496 13.05 -34.70 8.21
CA ASP A 496 12.93 -35.50 6.97
C ASP A 496 11.48 -35.80 6.55
N PHE A 497 10.52 -35.05 7.11
CA PHE A 497 9.12 -35.03 6.73
C PHE A 497 8.76 -33.63 6.23
N SER A 498 8.35 -33.51 4.97
CA SER A 498 8.05 -32.21 4.35
C SER A 498 6.63 -32.19 3.81
N VAL A 499 5.89 -31.13 4.15
CA VAL A 499 4.59 -30.82 3.54
C VAL A 499 4.77 -29.71 2.49
N PRO A 500 4.13 -29.79 1.32
CA PRO A 500 4.37 -28.87 0.21
C PRO A 500 3.91 -27.43 0.48
N ARG A 501 2.96 -27.22 1.41
CA ARG A 501 2.50 -25.91 1.86
C ARG A 501 2.13 -25.95 3.34
N ALA A 502 2.20 -24.79 4.00
CA ALA A 502 1.67 -24.67 5.35
C ALA A 502 0.17 -24.97 5.36
N ALA A 503 -0.28 -25.81 6.27
CA ALA A 503 -1.67 -26.17 6.45
C ALA A 503 -2.10 -25.88 7.89
N ALA A 504 -3.30 -25.33 8.07
CA ALA A 504 -3.90 -25.16 9.39
C ALA A 504 -5.26 -25.84 9.38
N ILE A 505 -5.49 -26.69 10.37
CA ILE A 505 -6.71 -27.47 10.52
C ILE A 505 -7.35 -27.00 11.82
N ASP A 506 -8.46 -26.26 11.72
CA ASP A 506 -9.26 -25.90 12.89
C ASP A 506 -9.97 -27.16 13.41
N VAL A 507 -9.73 -27.45 14.68
CA VAL A 507 -10.24 -28.63 15.35
C VAL A 507 -11.41 -28.21 16.24
N GLY A 508 -12.57 -28.82 16.00
CA GLY A 508 -13.75 -28.66 16.85
C GLY A 508 -13.68 -29.46 18.16
N ASP A 509 -12.51 -29.57 18.76
CA ASP A 509 -12.23 -30.37 19.96
C ASP A 509 -12.21 -29.49 21.22
N SER A 510 -12.50 -30.08 22.38
CA SER A 510 -12.58 -29.37 23.67
C SER A 510 -11.22 -28.95 24.21
N LEU A 511 -10.13 -29.63 23.82
CA LEU A 511 -8.76 -29.32 24.22
C LEU A 511 -7.94 -28.67 23.12
N VAL A 512 -8.10 -29.11 21.86
CA VAL A 512 -7.32 -28.61 20.72
C VAL A 512 -8.13 -27.59 19.93
N SER A 513 -7.56 -26.41 19.66
CA SER A 513 -8.20 -25.39 18.82
C SER A 513 -7.81 -25.53 17.36
N THR A 514 -6.52 -25.67 17.06
CA THR A 514 -6.00 -25.70 15.70
C THR A 514 -4.73 -26.55 15.67
N VAL A 515 -4.54 -27.35 14.62
CA VAL A 515 -3.26 -28.00 14.32
C VAL A 515 -2.68 -27.35 13.08
N ARG A 516 -1.46 -26.82 13.17
CA ARG A 516 -0.74 -26.20 12.06
C ARG A 516 0.47 -27.04 11.69
N LEU A 517 0.63 -27.30 10.39
CA LEU A 517 1.84 -27.85 9.80
C LEU A 517 2.55 -26.72 9.06
N SER A 518 3.78 -26.44 9.45
CA SER A 518 4.62 -25.39 8.88
C SER A 518 5.90 -26.00 8.32
N PRO A 519 6.11 -25.99 6.99
CA PRO A 519 7.35 -26.50 6.41
C PRO A 519 8.51 -25.59 6.84
N GLU A 520 9.57 -26.18 7.37
CA GLU A 520 10.83 -25.49 7.68
C GLU A 520 12.00 -26.19 6.98
N VAL A 521 13.19 -25.61 7.04
CA VAL A 521 14.39 -26.21 6.45
C VAL A 521 14.71 -27.53 7.16
N GLY A 522 14.67 -28.64 6.41
CA GLY A 522 15.00 -29.98 6.92
C GLY A 522 13.85 -30.76 7.57
N GLY A 523 12.61 -30.26 7.53
CA GLY A 523 11.46 -30.95 8.12
C GLY A 523 10.16 -30.14 8.14
N THR A 524 9.21 -30.53 8.98
CA THR A 524 7.94 -29.83 9.18
C THR A 524 7.71 -29.62 10.66
N LEU A 525 7.43 -28.37 11.06
CA LEU A 525 6.98 -28.04 12.40
C LEU A 525 5.47 -28.31 12.50
N VAL A 526 5.09 -29.14 13.47
CA VAL A 526 3.73 -29.44 13.86
C VAL A 526 3.43 -28.64 15.13
N SER A 527 2.60 -27.61 15.00
CA SER A 527 2.11 -26.79 16.13
C SER A 527 0.68 -27.21 16.47
N VAL A 528 0.46 -27.71 17.68
CA VAL A 528 -0.87 -28.05 18.19
C VAL A 528 -1.29 -26.99 19.20
N PHE A 529 -2.24 -26.14 18.81
CA PHE A 529 -2.78 -25.09 19.68
C PHE A 529 -3.83 -25.67 20.62
N VAL A 530 -3.72 -25.35 21.90
CA VAL A 530 -4.57 -25.88 22.97
C VAL A 530 -5.38 -24.77 23.64
N ARG A 531 -6.63 -25.06 24.01
CA ARG A 531 -7.59 -24.08 24.57
C ARG A 531 -7.45 -23.88 26.08
N GLN A 532 -6.71 -24.76 26.75
CA GLN A 532 -6.46 -24.74 28.19
C GLN A 532 -5.13 -25.47 28.49
N PRO A 533 -4.52 -25.29 29.67
CA PRO A 533 -3.28 -25.99 30.02
C PRO A 533 -3.42 -27.51 29.96
N VAL A 534 -2.45 -28.18 29.32
CA VAL A 534 -2.46 -29.63 29.09
C VAL A 534 -1.15 -30.30 29.51
N THR A 535 -1.27 -31.58 29.84
CA THR A 535 -0.14 -32.53 29.85
C THR A 535 -0.18 -33.37 28.57
N TYR A 536 0.98 -33.65 27.95
CA TYR A 536 1.02 -34.37 26.68
C TYR A 536 2.09 -35.46 26.61
N THR A 537 1.87 -36.45 25.74
CA THR A 537 2.77 -37.56 25.45
C THR A 537 2.84 -37.81 23.95
N VAL A 538 4.06 -37.94 23.40
CA VAL A 538 4.31 -38.17 21.97
C VAL A 538 4.78 -39.61 21.77
N SER A 539 4.09 -40.37 20.92
CA SER A 539 4.51 -41.72 20.54
C SER A 539 5.70 -41.69 19.59
N ARG A 540 6.49 -42.77 19.56
CA ARG A 540 7.42 -42.99 18.43
C ARG A 540 6.62 -43.29 17.15
N PRO A 541 7.21 -43.09 15.95
CA PRO A 541 6.58 -43.45 14.69
C PRO A 541 6.20 -44.93 14.71
N SER A 542 4.95 -45.25 14.34
CA SER A 542 4.50 -46.63 14.17
C SER A 542 5.18 -47.28 12.96
N ALA A 543 4.99 -48.60 12.76
CA ALA A 543 5.52 -49.31 11.58
C ALA A 543 5.00 -48.75 10.23
N ILE A 544 3.91 -47.98 10.25
CA ILE A 544 3.32 -47.28 9.10
C ILE A 544 3.55 -45.75 9.17
N GLY A 545 4.36 -45.28 10.12
CA GLY A 545 4.82 -43.90 10.23
C GLY A 545 3.89 -42.91 10.94
N ASP A 546 2.85 -43.39 11.62
CA ASP A 546 1.96 -42.53 12.42
C ASP A 546 2.65 -42.05 13.70
N VAL A 547 2.65 -40.74 13.94
CA VAL A 547 3.11 -40.08 15.17
C VAL A 547 1.90 -39.56 15.92
N ARG A 548 1.66 -40.06 17.14
CA ARG A 548 0.49 -39.73 17.95
C ARG A 548 0.87 -38.84 19.13
N ILE A 549 0.13 -37.75 19.31
CA ILE A 549 0.26 -36.78 20.40
C ILE A 549 -0.99 -36.90 21.26
N GLU A 550 -0.86 -37.47 22.45
CA GLU A 550 -1.96 -37.57 23.41
C GLU A 550 -1.93 -36.40 24.38
N LEU A 551 -3.05 -35.70 24.54
CA LEU A 551 -3.23 -34.50 25.34
C LEU A 551 -4.26 -34.78 26.43
N ARG A 552 -4.01 -34.31 27.66
CA ARG A 552 -4.97 -34.36 28.77
C ARG A 552 -5.10 -33.00 29.43
N GLY A 553 -6.33 -32.52 29.57
CA GLY A 553 -6.64 -31.25 30.23
C GLY A 553 -6.44 -31.33 31.75
N ARG A 554 -5.88 -30.28 32.36
CA ARG A 554 -5.84 -30.14 33.82
C ARG A 554 -7.08 -29.40 34.31
N SER A 555 -8.04 -30.13 34.88
CA SER A 555 -9.09 -29.54 35.71
C SER A 555 -8.50 -29.12 37.07
N ARG A 556 -8.37 -27.81 37.33
CA ARG A 556 -8.16 -27.31 38.70
C ARG A 556 -9.49 -27.35 39.45
N PRO A 557 -9.60 -28.03 40.61
CA PRO A 557 -10.78 -27.90 41.44
C PRO A 557 -10.82 -26.50 42.06
N LEU A 558 -11.86 -25.72 41.74
CA LEU A 558 -12.24 -24.53 42.48
C LEU A 558 -12.67 -24.98 43.89
N THR A 559 -11.84 -24.70 44.89
CA THR A 559 -12.25 -24.91 46.28
C THR A 559 -13.08 -23.70 46.71
N VAL A 560 -14.40 -23.83 46.59
CA VAL A 560 -15.36 -22.93 47.22
C VAL A 560 -15.38 -23.26 48.72
N VAL A 561 -14.78 -22.41 49.54
CA VAL A 561 -14.95 -22.50 51.00
C VAL A 561 -16.19 -21.68 51.36
N THR A 562 -17.29 -22.38 51.61
CA THR A 562 -18.51 -21.84 52.20
C THR A 562 -18.28 -21.57 53.70
N GLY A 563 -18.29 -20.30 54.09
CA GLY A 563 -18.45 -19.91 55.49
C GLY A 563 -19.92 -19.99 55.93
N PRO A 564 -20.24 -20.22 57.21
CA PRO A 564 -21.55 -20.72 57.64
C PRO A 564 -22.75 -19.76 57.56
N ARG A 565 -22.65 -18.58 56.93
CA ARG A 565 -23.75 -17.58 56.89
C ARG A 565 -23.83 -16.73 55.62
N GLY A 566 -23.53 -17.30 54.45
CA GLY A 566 -24.05 -16.85 53.15
C GLY A 566 -24.33 -15.34 52.95
N GLN A 567 -23.34 -14.47 53.15
CA GLN A 567 -23.41 -13.06 52.71
C GLN A 567 -22.22 -12.72 51.81
N PRO A 568 -22.45 -12.06 50.65
CA PRO A 568 -21.38 -11.55 49.81
C PRO A 568 -20.70 -10.38 50.53
N ARG A 569 -19.40 -10.52 50.82
CA ARG A 569 -18.63 -9.46 51.47
C ARG A 569 -18.06 -8.54 50.38
N VAL A 570 -18.55 -7.30 50.33
CA VAL A 570 -17.86 -6.20 49.64
C VAL A 570 -16.51 -6.02 50.33
N THR A 571 -15.43 -6.29 49.62
CA THR A 571 -14.08 -5.99 50.09
C THR A 571 -13.81 -4.52 49.78
N ARG A 572 -13.61 -3.73 50.85
CA ARG A 572 -12.90 -2.44 50.75
C ARG A 572 -11.53 -2.68 50.10
N PRO A 573 -10.99 -1.69 49.35
CA PRO A 573 -9.66 -1.82 48.77
C PRO A 573 -8.69 -2.26 49.87
N LYS A 574 -7.94 -3.30 49.52
CA LYS A 574 -6.90 -3.94 50.34
C LYS A 574 -6.01 -2.83 50.90
N GLN A 575 -5.81 -2.81 52.22
CA GLN A 575 -4.69 -2.06 52.81
C GLN A 575 -3.43 -2.44 52.03
N VAL A 576 -2.83 -1.42 51.41
CA VAL A 576 -1.51 -1.52 50.78
C VAL A 576 -0.54 -1.93 51.88
N GLY A 577 0.28 -2.93 51.56
CA GLY A 577 1.09 -3.66 52.53
C GLY A 577 2.03 -2.76 53.33
N GLU A 578 2.27 -3.20 54.56
CA GLU A 578 3.56 -3.03 55.24
C GLU A 578 4.65 -3.66 54.36
N GLY A 579 5.08 -2.91 53.34
CA GLY A 579 6.28 -3.22 52.57
C GLY A 579 7.45 -2.52 53.23
N GLU A 580 8.54 -3.25 53.47
CA GLU A 580 9.81 -2.66 53.89
C GLU A 580 10.19 -1.53 52.93
N ILE A 581 10.48 -0.34 53.47
CA ILE A 581 10.99 0.78 52.69
C ILE A 581 12.50 0.59 52.59
N ALA A 582 12.98 0.26 51.40
CA ALA A 582 14.41 0.19 51.12
C ALA A 582 14.92 1.59 50.78
N VAL A 583 15.96 2.05 51.48
CA VAL A 583 16.59 3.35 51.25
C VAL A 583 18.06 3.12 50.93
N ASP A 584 18.51 3.64 49.78
CA ASP A 584 19.90 3.68 49.36
C ASP A 584 20.32 5.15 49.19
N ALA A 585 21.44 5.54 49.80
CA ALA A 585 21.95 6.92 49.78
C ALA A 585 23.41 6.96 50.26
N GLU A 586 24.18 7.97 49.83
CA GLU A 586 25.57 8.16 50.28
C GLU A 586 25.68 8.42 51.78
N SER A 587 24.69 9.11 52.36
CA SER A 587 24.61 9.35 53.79
C SER A 587 23.19 9.20 54.30
N LEU A 588 23.08 8.56 55.47
CA LEU A 588 21.81 8.32 56.16
C LEU A 588 21.98 8.70 57.63
N SER A 589 21.18 9.66 58.10
CA SER A 589 21.14 10.05 59.51
C SER A 589 19.72 9.90 60.06
N TYR A 590 19.61 9.34 61.27
CA TYR A 590 18.34 9.17 61.96
C TYR A 590 18.34 9.97 63.26
N ASP A 591 17.40 10.90 63.39
CA ASP A 591 17.14 11.65 64.62
C ASP A 591 16.08 10.89 65.45
N GLN A 592 16.49 10.38 66.60
CA GLN A 592 15.61 9.61 67.50
C GLN A 592 14.59 10.48 68.24
N GLU A 593 14.90 11.75 68.53
CA GLU A 593 13.97 12.66 69.24
C GLU A 593 12.90 13.20 68.28
N ALA A 594 13.30 13.54 67.05
CA ALA A 594 12.39 14.00 66.00
C ALA A 594 11.74 12.86 65.20
N ASN A 595 12.14 11.60 65.43
CA ASN A 595 11.73 10.41 64.68
C ASN A 595 11.78 10.60 63.14
N THR A 596 12.82 11.30 62.68
CA THR A 596 12.98 11.74 61.29
C THR A 596 14.23 11.10 60.68
N LEU A 597 14.08 10.55 59.48
CA LEU A 597 15.17 9.98 58.68
C LEU A 597 15.58 10.99 57.61
N THR A 598 16.85 11.35 57.55
CA THR A 598 17.41 12.21 56.50
C THR A 598 18.41 11.41 55.67
N ALA A 599 18.13 11.29 54.37
CA ALA A 599 18.98 10.66 53.38
C ALA A 599 19.52 11.72 52.42
N ARG A 600 20.81 11.68 52.09
CA ARG A 600 21.46 12.64 51.17
C ARG A 600 22.48 11.95 50.26
N GLY A 601 22.57 12.46 49.03
CA GLY A 601 23.52 12.01 48.01
C GLY A 601 22.93 10.84 47.21
N GLY A 602 22.25 11.16 46.10
CA GLY A 602 21.67 10.18 45.19
C GLY A 602 20.67 9.23 45.85
N VAL A 603 19.71 9.77 46.62
CA VAL A 603 18.76 8.98 47.40
C VAL A 603 17.84 8.18 46.47
N THR A 604 17.72 6.88 46.73
CA THR A 604 16.71 6.00 46.12
C THR A 604 15.89 5.34 47.23
N LEU A 605 14.59 5.64 47.26
CA LEU A 605 13.62 5.05 48.17
C LEU A 605 12.66 4.15 47.37
N LYS A 606 12.57 2.87 47.76
CA LYS A 606 11.70 1.88 47.09
C LYS A 606 10.69 1.28 48.06
N ARG A 607 9.42 1.27 47.65
CA ARG A 607 8.30 0.64 48.38
C ARG A 607 7.38 -0.06 47.38
N GLY A 608 7.39 -1.39 47.35
CA GLY A 608 6.64 -2.16 46.33
C GLY A 608 7.16 -1.87 44.91
N ASP A 609 6.24 -1.48 44.01
CA ASP A 609 6.54 -1.08 42.63
C ASP A 609 6.82 0.42 42.48
N THR A 610 6.76 1.19 43.57
CA THR A 610 6.99 2.64 43.59
C THR A 610 8.45 2.92 43.94
N THR A 611 9.11 3.74 43.12
CA THR A 611 10.50 4.19 43.32
C THR A 611 10.57 5.71 43.33
N LEU A 612 11.12 6.29 44.39
CA LEU A 612 11.39 7.72 44.55
C LEU A 612 12.91 7.95 44.51
N THR A 613 13.37 8.87 43.67
CA THR A 613 14.77 9.32 43.65
C THR A 613 14.87 10.82 43.84
N ALA A 614 15.87 11.29 44.59
CA ALA A 614 16.12 12.72 44.84
C ALA A 614 17.55 12.97 45.39
N ASP A 615 17.99 14.23 45.43
CA ASP A 615 19.27 14.60 46.05
C ASP A 615 19.22 14.50 47.59
N GLU A 616 18.09 14.89 48.18
CA GLU A 616 17.81 14.81 49.61
C GLU A 616 16.36 14.35 49.86
N VAL A 617 16.18 13.44 50.81
CA VAL A 617 14.86 13.02 51.31
C VAL A 617 14.83 13.10 52.83
N VAL A 618 13.84 13.81 53.35
CA VAL A 618 13.52 13.89 54.78
C VAL A 618 12.20 13.18 55.01
N TYR A 619 12.24 12.07 55.76
CA TYR A 619 11.08 11.23 56.05
C TYR A 619 10.71 11.28 57.53
N ASP A 620 9.58 11.91 57.85
CA ASP A 620 8.95 11.91 59.18
C ASP A 620 8.14 10.63 59.36
N ARG A 621 8.68 9.70 60.14
CA ARG A 621 8.08 8.38 60.39
C ARG A 621 6.83 8.44 61.26
N THR A 622 6.62 9.54 61.98
CA THR A 622 5.44 9.73 62.85
C THR A 622 4.24 10.16 62.01
N ARG A 623 4.47 11.01 61.00
CA ARG A 623 3.43 11.56 60.14
C ARG A 623 3.26 10.80 58.81
N GLY A 624 4.20 9.92 58.46
CA GLY A 624 4.20 9.22 57.17
C GLY A 624 4.60 10.12 55.99
N ILE A 625 5.19 11.28 56.26
CA ILE A 625 5.46 12.33 55.27
C ILE A 625 6.92 12.27 54.82
N ALA A 626 7.14 12.19 53.51
CA ALA A 626 8.43 12.33 52.87
C ALA A 626 8.50 13.65 52.10
N GLU A 627 9.49 14.48 52.43
CA GLU A 627 9.88 15.65 51.63
C GLU A 627 11.13 15.34 50.83
N ALA A 628 11.03 15.41 49.51
CA ALA A 628 12.13 15.19 48.59
C ALA A 628 12.53 16.50 47.90
N ARG A 629 13.84 16.76 47.80
CA ARG A 629 14.40 18.00 47.24
C ARG A 629 15.51 17.66 46.25
N GLY A 630 15.50 18.35 45.11
CA GLY A 630 16.52 18.22 44.06
C GLY A 630 16.33 16.96 43.22
N HIS A 631 16.19 17.13 41.91
CA HIS A 631 16.01 16.05 40.92
C HIS A 631 14.99 14.99 41.35
N VAL A 632 13.82 15.42 41.83
CA VAL A 632 12.85 14.49 42.40
C VAL A 632 12.13 13.75 41.28
N VAL A 633 12.27 12.43 41.27
CA VAL A 633 11.57 11.53 40.32
C VAL A 633 10.83 10.45 41.08
N LEU A 634 9.51 10.37 40.89
CA LEU A 634 8.66 9.28 41.38
C LEU A 634 8.20 8.43 40.20
N THR A 635 8.52 7.15 40.21
CA THR A 635 8.04 6.16 39.24
C THR A 635 7.11 5.17 39.92
N ASP A 636 5.87 5.10 39.47
CA ASP A 636 4.89 4.07 39.85
C ASP A 636 4.25 3.43 38.60
N PRO A 637 3.46 2.34 38.71
CA PRO A 637 2.85 1.69 37.55
C PRO A 637 1.85 2.55 36.73
N GLN A 638 1.42 3.70 37.26
CA GLN A 638 0.44 4.59 36.62
C GLN A 638 1.09 5.83 36.02
N ALA A 639 2.17 6.34 36.61
CA ALA A 639 2.82 7.56 36.18
C ALA A 639 4.31 7.63 36.55
N THR A 640 5.07 8.36 35.73
CA THR A 640 6.41 8.85 36.09
C THR A 640 6.31 10.36 36.28
N MET A 641 6.63 10.86 37.48
CA MET A 641 6.55 12.28 37.83
C MET A 641 7.94 12.82 38.18
N GLU A 642 8.28 13.98 37.64
CA GLU A 642 9.57 14.66 37.84
C GLU A 642 9.33 16.10 38.30
N GLY A 643 10.07 16.61 39.28
CA GLY A 643 9.93 17.99 39.77
C GLY A 643 11.05 18.47 40.69
N ASP A 644 10.99 19.74 41.07
CA ASP A 644 12.02 20.39 41.92
C ASP A 644 11.89 19.97 43.40
N PHE A 645 10.65 19.77 43.84
CA PHE A 645 10.27 19.42 45.21
C PHE A 645 9.05 18.50 45.18
N ALA A 646 9.02 17.53 46.08
CA ALA A 646 7.82 16.73 46.33
C ALA A 646 7.53 16.63 47.82
N HIS A 647 6.25 16.75 48.15
CA HIS A 647 5.71 16.43 49.47
C HIS A 647 4.76 15.25 49.32
N LEU A 648 5.12 14.12 49.89
CA LEU A 648 4.42 12.86 49.71
C LEU A 648 3.99 12.29 51.06
N ASN A 649 2.71 11.95 51.19
CA ASN A 649 2.24 11.05 52.23
C ASN A 649 2.38 9.61 51.71
N LEU A 650 3.32 8.87 52.30
CA LEU A 650 3.61 7.51 51.87
C LEU A 650 2.53 6.51 52.29
N ASP A 651 1.64 6.85 53.23
CA ASP A 651 0.63 5.93 53.76
C ASP A 651 -0.62 5.81 52.86
N ASP A 652 -1.02 6.91 52.22
CA ASP A 652 -2.17 6.96 51.30
C ASP A 652 -1.78 7.25 49.84
N GLU A 653 -0.46 7.31 49.55
CA GLU A 653 0.12 7.60 48.24
C GLU A 653 -0.35 8.93 47.62
N SER A 654 -0.70 9.90 48.47
CA SER A 654 -1.07 11.26 48.07
C SER A 654 0.10 12.23 48.22
N GLY A 655 0.00 13.38 47.56
CA GLY A 655 1.02 14.41 47.67
C GLY A 655 1.03 15.36 46.49
N TRP A 656 2.02 16.25 46.45
CA TRP A 656 2.17 17.17 45.34
C TRP A 656 3.64 17.39 44.99
N PHE A 657 3.84 17.77 43.73
CA PHE A 657 5.12 18.17 43.17
C PHE A 657 5.02 19.60 42.65
N ASP A 658 6.06 20.38 42.90
CA ASP A 658 6.17 21.75 42.37
C ASP A 658 6.99 21.75 41.07
N ASN A 659 6.60 22.60 40.11
CA ASN A 659 7.19 22.72 38.76
C ASN A 659 7.34 21.37 38.04
N ALA A 660 6.31 20.53 38.14
CA ALA A 660 6.42 19.13 37.82
C ALA A 660 5.98 18.79 36.38
N THR A 661 6.54 17.70 35.88
CA THR A 661 6.13 17.00 34.67
C THR A 661 5.70 15.57 35.02
N ALA A 662 4.61 15.08 34.45
CA ALA A 662 4.10 13.73 34.65
C ALA A 662 3.86 13.05 33.30
N ASP A 663 4.42 11.85 33.10
CA ASP A 663 4.07 10.95 32.00
C ASP A 663 3.12 9.85 32.50
N LEU A 664 1.88 9.89 32.02
CA LEU A 664 0.81 8.97 32.41
C LEU A 664 0.88 7.71 31.54
N GLN A 665 1.64 6.70 31.99
CA GLN A 665 2.06 5.55 31.18
C GLN A 665 0.92 4.70 30.57
N PRO A 666 -0.26 4.51 31.21
CA PRO A 666 -1.38 3.80 30.59
C PRO A 666 -2.10 4.60 29.50
N SER A 667 -2.05 5.94 29.56
CA SER A 667 -2.88 6.83 28.73
C SER A 667 -2.08 7.56 27.65
N GLY A 668 -0.75 7.59 27.77
CA GLY A 668 0.15 8.21 26.80
C GLY A 668 0.14 9.74 26.81
N TYR A 669 -0.38 10.36 27.87
CA TYR A 669 -0.39 11.81 28.07
C TYR A 669 0.83 12.25 28.88
N THR A 670 1.50 13.28 28.39
CA THR A 670 2.51 14.02 29.14
C THR A 670 1.91 15.34 29.60
N VAL A 671 2.04 15.65 30.90
CA VAL A 671 1.44 16.82 31.55
C VAL A 671 2.52 17.61 32.28
N ARG A 672 2.52 18.94 32.16
CA ARG A 672 3.37 19.86 32.92
C ARG A 672 2.49 20.80 33.72
N GLY A 673 2.90 21.19 34.92
CA GLY A 673 2.21 22.24 35.67
C GLY A 673 3.11 22.92 36.68
N THR A 674 2.63 24.07 37.19
CA THR A 674 3.31 24.72 38.33
C THR A 674 3.17 23.90 39.61
N ARG A 675 2.12 23.09 39.70
CA ARG A 675 1.90 22.09 40.75
C ARG A 675 1.09 20.93 40.20
N ILE A 676 1.55 19.71 40.45
CA ILE A 676 0.82 18.46 40.16
C ILE A 676 0.51 17.81 41.50
N GLU A 677 -0.77 17.65 41.82
CA GLU A 677 -1.26 17.02 43.04
C GLU A 677 -1.86 15.65 42.73
N LYS A 678 -1.38 14.61 43.42
CA LYS A 678 -1.96 13.27 43.44
C LYS A 678 -2.88 13.19 44.64
N GLN A 679 -4.20 13.10 44.41
CA GLN A 679 -5.23 13.10 45.46
C GLN A 679 -5.55 11.69 46.01
N GLY A 680 -4.73 10.69 45.66
CA GLY A 680 -4.90 9.28 46.00
C GLY A 680 -5.52 8.45 44.86
N GLY A 681 -4.98 7.24 44.63
CA GLY A 681 -5.39 6.39 43.51
C GLY A 681 -5.08 7.03 42.14
N PRO A 682 -5.93 6.86 41.10
CA PRO A 682 -5.65 7.32 39.74
C PRO A 682 -6.01 8.80 39.48
N LEU A 683 -6.20 9.62 40.51
CA LEU A 683 -6.68 11.00 40.38
C LEU A 683 -5.55 12.03 40.52
N TYR A 684 -5.40 12.88 39.51
CA TYR A 684 -4.38 13.91 39.41
C TYR A 684 -5.03 15.27 39.16
N SER A 685 -4.48 16.30 39.79
CA SER A 685 -4.91 17.69 39.61
C SER A 685 -3.70 18.56 39.26
N VAL A 686 -3.81 19.34 38.19
CA VAL A 686 -2.68 20.09 37.62
C VAL A 686 -3.02 21.56 37.52
N ALA A 687 -2.26 22.39 38.23
CA ALA A 687 -2.41 23.84 38.25
C ALA A 687 -1.54 24.52 37.20
N ARG A 688 -2.16 25.39 36.39
CA ARG A 688 -1.54 26.06 35.21
C ARG A 688 -0.88 25.04 34.29
N GLY A 689 -1.65 24.01 33.96
CA GLY A 689 -1.19 22.82 33.28
C GLY A 689 -1.11 22.97 31.77
N VAL A 690 -0.14 22.29 31.16
CA VAL A 690 -0.09 22.04 29.72
C VAL A 690 0.00 20.54 29.51
N PHE A 691 -0.86 19.96 28.67
CA PHE A 691 -0.77 18.54 28.31
C PHE A 691 -0.73 18.31 26.80
N THR A 692 -0.14 17.18 26.43
CA THR A 692 0.03 16.73 25.05
C THR A 692 0.20 15.21 25.02
N THR A 693 -0.03 14.58 23.86
CA THR A 693 0.40 13.19 23.60
C THR A 693 1.67 13.13 22.75
N CYS A 694 2.25 14.28 22.40
CA CYS A 694 3.53 14.33 21.68
C CYS A 694 4.67 13.86 22.59
N ARG A 695 5.32 12.74 22.22
CA ARG A 695 6.46 12.18 22.96
C ARG A 695 7.84 12.68 22.49
N CYS A 696 7.88 13.46 21.40
CA CYS A 696 9.13 13.95 20.81
C CYS A 696 9.56 15.29 21.45
N GLY A 697 10.75 15.33 22.09
CA GLY A 697 11.42 16.58 22.50
C GLY A 697 11.09 17.12 23.90
N GLY A 698 10.36 16.37 24.74
CA GLY A 698 9.79 16.93 25.97
C GLY A 698 8.72 17.99 25.67
N LEU A 699 8.13 18.60 26.70
CA LEU A 699 7.13 19.67 26.53
C LEU A 699 7.71 20.99 25.95
N GLU A 700 8.96 21.00 25.50
CA GLU A 700 9.62 22.13 24.83
C GLU A 700 9.27 22.12 23.34
N GLY A 701 8.03 22.50 23.04
CA GLY A 701 7.53 22.70 21.66
C GLY A 701 6.74 21.53 21.07
N PRO A 702 5.74 20.97 21.78
CA PRO A 702 4.89 19.93 21.22
C PRO A 702 4.14 20.46 19.98
N SER A 703 3.97 19.62 18.95
CA SER A 703 3.28 20.03 17.71
C SER A 703 1.88 20.57 17.99
N TRP A 704 1.25 20.07 19.05
CA TRP A 704 0.05 20.64 19.64
C TRP A 704 0.08 20.49 21.17
N SER A 705 -0.55 21.41 21.89
CA SER A 705 -0.79 21.28 23.33
C SER A 705 -2.09 21.93 23.73
N ILE A 706 -2.62 21.53 24.89
CA ILE A 706 -3.73 22.22 25.52
C ILE A 706 -3.24 22.77 26.84
N ALA A 707 -3.34 24.09 27.00
CA ALA A 707 -3.03 24.79 28.24
C ALA A 707 -4.31 25.12 28.99
N GLY A 708 -4.33 24.94 30.31
CA GLY A 708 -5.49 25.24 31.15
C GLY A 708 -5.08 25.87 32.48
N ALA A 709 -6.01 26.59 33.11
CA ALA A 709 -5.81 27.12 34.46
C ALA A 709 -5.78 25.98 35.49
N GLN A 710 -6.67 25.00 35.31
CA GLN A 710 -6.79 23.80 36.14
C GLN A 710 -7.09 22.61 35.23
N THR A 711 -6.41 21.49 35.44
CA THR A 711 -6.67 20.23 34.73
C THR A 711 -6.80 19.09 35.72
N ASP A 712 -7.99 18.51 35.81
CA ASP A 712 -8.25 17.35 36.66
C ASP A 712 -8.33 16.10 35.77
N VAL A 713 -7.56 15.06 36.09
CA VAL A 713 -7.45 13.85 35.26
C VAL A 713 -7.60 12.61 36.12
N LYS A 714 -8.51 11.72 35.71
CA LYS A 714 -8.60 10.35 36.22
C LYS A 714 -7.95 9.40 35.22
N VAL A 715 -6.82 8.79 35.56
CA VAL A 715 -6.12 7.80 34.72
C VAL A 715 -7.07 6.63 34.42
N GLN A 716 -7.14 6.21 33.15
CA GLN A 716 -8.11 5.23 32.65
C GLN A 716 -9.59 5.66 32.83
N GLY A 717 -9.83 6.97 32.81
CA GLY A 717 -11.16 7.59 32.87
C GLY A 717 -11.22 8.85 32.00
N TRP A 718 -11.64 9.98 32.58
CA TRP A 718 -11.78 11.26 31.88
C TRP A 718 -10.92 12.34 32.53
N GLY A 719 -10.54 13.35 31.73
CA GLY A 719 -9.94 14.59 32.19
C GLY A 719 -10.81 15.79 31.83
N LEU A 720 -10.70 16.86 32.62
CA LEU A 720 -11.36 18.13 32.40
C LEU A 720 -10.37 19.28 32.52
N VAL A 721 -10.35 20.12 31.50
CA VAL A 721 -9.50 21.30 31.44
C VAL A 721 -10.37 22.54 31.60
N GLN A 722 -10.08 23.37 32.59
CA GLN A 722 -10.73 24.66 32.77
C GLN A 722 -9.93 25.76 32.07
N SER A 723 -10.62 26.65 31.35
CA SER A 723 -10.00 27.70 30.52
C SER A 723 -8.99 27.13 29.52
N ALA A 724 -9.40 26.08 28.81
CA ALA A 724 -8.59 25.35 27.87
C ALA A 724 -8.23 26.21 26.65
N THR A 725 -6.95 26.31 26.34
CA THR A 725 -6.44 26.95 25.13
C THR A 725 -5.73 25.90 24.29
N PHE A 726 -6.30 25.58 23.14
CA PHE A 726 -5.63 24.70 22.18
C PHE A 726 -4.54 25.48 21.45
N ARG A 727 -3.32 24.94 21.43
CA ARG A 727 -2.14 25.55 20.82
C ARG A 727 -1.59 24.62 19.74
N VAL A 728 -1.16 25.20 18.62
CA VAL A 728 -0.34 24.52 17.61
C VAL A 728 1.06 25.08 17.76
N LYS A 729 2.01 24.23 18.15
CA LYS A 729 3.26 24.68 18.79
C LYS A 729 2.94 25.61 19.98
N ASP A 730 3.50 26.81 19.99
CA ASP A 730 3.28 27.83 21.02
C ASP A 730 2.18 28.84 20.64
N VAL A 731 1.53 28.68 19.48
CA VAL A 731 0.51 29.62 19.00
C VAL A 731 -0.87 29.19 19.49
N PRO A 732 -1.58 30.00 20.31
CA PRO A 732 -2.95 29.72 20.70
C PRO A 732 -3.88 29.86 19.49
N VAL A 733 -4.65 28.82 19.20
CA VAL A 733 -5.59 28.77 18.06
C VAL A 733 -7.00 29.10 18.51
N PHE A 734 -7.49 28.47 19.58
CA PHE A 734 -8.81 28.76 20.12
C PHE A 734 -8.88 28.46 21.62
N TRP A 735 -9.85 29.11 22.28
CA TRP A 735 -10.09 29.03 23.72
C TRP A 735 -11.48 28.43 24.00
N LEU A 736 -11.57 27.59 25.02
CA LEU A 736 -12.80 26.98 25.52
C LEU A 736 -12.86 27.10 27.06
N PRO A 737 -14.03 27.41 27.64
CA PRO A 737 -14.17 27.53 29.10
C PRO A 737 -13.96 26.19 29.81
N TYR A 738 -14.39 25.09 29.18
CA TYR A 738 -14.21 23.73 29.65
C TYR A 738 -13.94 22.80 28.46
N LEU A 739 -12.95 21.91 28.60
CA LEU A 739 -12.66 20.89 27.60
C LEU A 739 -12.52 19.52 28.27
N PRO A 740 -13.53 18.63 28.13
CA PRO A 740 -13.40 17.24 28.55
C PRO A 740 -12.56 16.47 27.53
N PHE A 741 -11.74 15.53 27.99
CA PHE A 741 -10.99 14.62 27.14
C PHE A 741 -10.93 13.21 27.75
N PRO A 742 -10.96 12.15 26.93
CA PRO A 742 -10.78 10.78 27.42
C PRO A 742 -9.33 10.58 27.84
N ALA A 743 -9.12 10.02 29.04
CA ALA A 743 -7.81 9.68 29.60
C ALA A 743 -7.64 8.14 29.74
N GLY A 744 -8.44 7.36 29.00
CA GLY A 744 -8.36 5.90 28.93
C GLY A 744 -8.03 5.38 27.53
N THR A 745 -7.58 4.13 27.46
CA THR A 745 -7.26 3.43 26.20
C THR A 745 -8.47 2.71 25.60
N ASN A 746 -9.56 2.62 26.35
CA ASN A 746 -10.80 2.02 25.88
C ASN A 746 -11.54 2.97 24.96
N ARG A 747 -12.34 2.38 24.08
CA ARG A 747 -13.22 3.11 23.19
C ARG A 747 -14.33 3.81 23.98
N GLU A 748 -14.44 5.13 23.85
CA GLU A 748 -15.40 5.94 24.59
C GLU A 748 -16.18 6.87 23.65
N SER A 749 -17.35 7.33 24.10
CA SER A 749 -18.20 8.24 23.34
C SER A 749 -17.78 9.70 23.57
N GLY A 750 -17.81 10.54 22.54
CA GLY A 750 -17.44 11.94 22.65
C GLY A 750 -17.40 12.69 21.32
N PHE A 751 -17.28 14.02 21.41
CA PHE A 751 -17.04 14.85 20.24
C PHE A 751 -15.63 14.61 19.69
N LEU A 752 -15.55 14.39 18.38
CA LEU A 752 -14.28 14.38 17.68
C LEU A 752 -13.87 15.81 17.33
N MET A 753 -12.61 15.99 16.95
CA MET A 753 -12.14 17.30 16.47
C MET A 753 -12.99 17.75 15.27
N PRO A 754 -13.50 19.00 15.28
CA PRO A 754 -14.27 19.53 14.17
C PRO A 754 -13.40 19.63 12.92
N ARG A 755 -14.00 19.44 11.74
CA ARG A 755 -13.34 19.72 10.46
C ARG A 755 -13.77 21.09 9.98
N LEU A 756 -12.79 21.94 9.72
CA LEU A 756 -12.97 23.29 9.21
C LEU A 756 -12.44 23.37 7.78
N GLY A 757 -13.15 24.07 6.91
CA GLY A 757 -12.75 24.26 5.52
C GLY A 757 -13.27 25.57 4.95
N TYR A 758 -12.73 25.98 3.81
CA TYR A 758 -13.28 27.10 3.05
C TYR A 758 -13.12 26.86 1.55
N SER A 759 -14.15 27.19 0.75
CA SER A 759 -14.06 27.20 -0.71
C SER A 759 -15.07 28.19 -1.33
N ASN A 760 -14.82 28.58 -2.58
CA ASN A 760 -15.72 29.47 -3.31
C ASN A 760 -17.09 28.84 -3.62
N ARG A 761 -17.19 27.50 -3.66
CA ARG A 761 -18.42 26.77 -4.00
C ARG A 761 -19.25 26.38 -2.78
N ARG A 762 -18.61 26.12 -1.64
CA ARG A 762 -19.25 25.65 -0.39
C ARG A 762 -19.26 26.70 0.71
N GLY A 763 -18.51 27.80 0.54
CA GLY A 763 -18.30 28.80 1.58
C GLY A 763 -17.42 28.25 2.71
N PHE A 764 -17.64 28.74 3.92
CA PHE A 764 -17.03 28.18 5.12
C PHE A 764 -17.70 26.85 5.46
N GLN A 765 -16.88 25.84 5.74
CA GLN A 765 -17.33 24.50 6.11
C GLN A 765 -17.02 24.26 7.60
N TYR A 766 -18.02 23.77 8.32
CA TYR A 766 -17.91 23.31 9.70
C TYR A 766 -18.60 21.94 9.83
N GLU A 767 -17.80 20.90 10.06
CA GLU A 767 -18.29 19.57 10.39
C GLU A 767 -17.97 19.24 11.84
N GLN A 768 -18.97 18.86 12.63
CA GLN A 768 -18.79 18.41 14.03
C GLN A 768 -19.20 16.95 14.18
N PRO A 769 -18.25 16.00 14.19
CA PRO A 769 -18.54 14.61 14.45
C PRO A 769 -18.68 14.33 15.95
N PHE A 770 -19.63 13.47 16.29
CA PHE A 770 -19.83 12.84 17.57
C PHE A 770 -19.68 11.33 17.41
N PHE A 771 -18.70 10.77 18.10
CA PHE A 771 -18.44 9.35 18.12
C PHE A 771 -19.19 8.70 19.28
N TRP A 772 -19.95 7.63 19.00
CA TRP A 772 -20.77 6.91 19.96
C TRP A 772 -20.30 5.45 20.07
N ALA A 773 -19.60 5.15 21.16
CA ALA A 773 -19.20 3.80 21.54
C ALA A 773 -20.39 3.05 22.17
N ILE A 774 -21.22 2.42 21.33
CA ILE A 774 -22.45 1.73 21.78
C ILE A 774 -22.09 0.46 22.57
N SER A 775 -21.15 -0.34 22.07
CA SER A 775 -20.62 -1.53 22.76
C SER A 775 -19.20 -1.87 22.29
N LYS A 776 -18.62 -2.97 22.77
CA LYS A 776 -17.32 -3.46 22.28
C LYS A 776 -17.36 -3.91 20.82
N SER A 777 -18.52 -4.29 20.31
CA SER A 777 -18.72 -4.82 18.96
C SER A 777 -19.55 -3.89 18.07
N THR A 778 -20.00 -2.73 18.56
CA THR A 778 -20.87 -1.81 17.80
C THR A 778 -20.55 -0.35 18.09
N ASP A 779 -20.65 0.49 17.07
CA ASP A 779 -20.45 1.93 17.20
C ASP A 779 -21.22 2.72 16.15
N ALA A 780 -21.37 4.02 16.43
CA ALA A 780 -21.84 4.98 15.45
C ALA A 780 -21.00 6.25 15.47
N THR A 781 -20.94 6.95 14.34
CA THR A 781 -20.44 8.32 14.25
C THR A 781 -21.53 9.16 13.58
N VAL A 782 -21.96 10.24 14.22
CA VAL A 782 -22.95 11.17 13.66
C VAL A 782 -22.33 12.54 13.59
N ALA A 783 -22.50 13.27 12.49
CA ALA A 783 -21.96 14.61 12.35
C ALA A 783 -22.96 15.58 11.73
N VAL A 784 -22.92 16.81 12.20
CA VAL A 784 -23.56 17.95 11.53
C VAL A 784 -22.50 18.60 10.65
N ASP A 785 -22.82 18.81 9.38
CA ASP A 785 -21.97 19.52 8.40
C ASP A 785 -22.69 20.79 7.94
N VAL A 786 -22.01 21.92 8.02
CA VAL A 786 -22.55 23.22 7.63
C VAL A 786 -21.63 23.84 6.60
N GLU A 787 -22.14 24.02 5.39
CA GLU A 787 -21.48 24.70 4.28
C GLU A 787 -22.21 26.02 4.02
N THR A 788 -21.63 27.14 4.45
CA THR A 788 -22.35 28.44 4.52
C THR A 788 -22.81 29.00 3.18
N ALA A 789 -22.33 28.50 2.05
CA ALA A 789 -22.77 28.92 0.72
C ALA A 789 -23.50 27.82 -0.06
N ALA A 790 -23.70 26.64 0.53
CA ALA A 790 -24.29 25.50 -0.17
C ALA A 790 -25.41 24.81 0.63
N ARG A 791 -25.13 24.29 1.83
CA ARG A 791 -26.03 23.31 2.47
C ARG A 791 -25.80 23.09 3.95
N VAL A 792 -26.79 22.46 4.58
CA VAL A 792 -26.67 21.85 5.91
C VAL A 792 -26.87 20.35 5.76
N GLY A 793 -26.00 19.56 6.37
CA GLY A 793 -25.99 18.11 6.30
C GLY A 793 -25.99 17.42 7.65
N LEU A 794 -26.57 16.23 7.68
CA LEU A 794 -26.44 15.26 8.76
C LEU A 794 -25.83 13.99 8.19
N LEU A 795 -24.67 13.61 8.71
CA LEU A 795 -23.91 12.44 8.31
C LEU A 795 -23.96 11.40 9.43
N GLY A 796 -23.97 10.12 9.05
CA GLY A 796 -24.02 8.99 9.95
C GLY A 796 -23.22 7.82 9.43
N GLU A 797 -22.53 7.13 10.32
CA GLU A 797 -21.96 5.81 10.08
C GLU A 797 -22.30 4.93 11.28
N TYR A 798 -22.73 3.70 11.03
CA TYR A 798 -22.98 2.67 12.03
C TYR A 798 -22.19 1.43 11.65
N ARG A 799 -21.37 0.92 12.58
CA ARG A 799 -20.54 -0.26 12.34
C ARG A 799 -20.75 -1.30 13.41
N TYR A 800 -20.71 -2.57 13.01
CA TYR A 800 -20.75 -3.67 13.94
C TYR A 800 -19.87 -4.84 13.49
N PHE A 801 -19.33 -5.54 14.47
CA PHE A 801 -18.51 -6.73 14.31
C PHE A 801 -18.93 -7.76 15.35
N LEU A 802 -19.95 -8.56 15.04
CA LEU A 802 -20.48 -9.58 15.96
C LEU A 802 -19.60 -10.83 15.97
N SER A 803 -19.04 -11.21 14.81
CA SER A 803 -18.04 -12.26 14.66
C SER A 803 -17.26 -12.10 13.35
N ARG A 804 -16.23 -12.92 13.13
CA ARG A 804 -15.51 -12.98 11.83
C ARG A 804 -16.41 -13.28 10.65
N GLN A 805 -17.52 -13.99 10.88
CA GLN A 805 -18.48 -14.34 9.83
C GLN A 805 -19.67 -13.39 9.78
N ALA A 806 -19.95 -12.63 10.84
CA ALA A 806 -21.11 -11.74 10.97
C ALA A 806 -20.67 -10.30 11.32
N HIS A 807 -20.58 -9.43 10.32
CA HIS A 807 -20.12 -8.05 10.46
C HIS A 807 -20.68 -7.16 9.35
N GLY A 808 -20.61 -5.84 9.56
CA GLY A 808 -21.07 -4.89 8.56
C GLY A 808 -20.94 -3.44 8.99
N SER A 809 -21.24 -2.56 8.05
CA SER A 809 -21.23 -1.11 8.21
C SER A 809 -22.33 -0.49 7.36
N PHE A 810 -23.04 0.47 7.90
CA PHE A 810 -24.05 1.27 7.22
C PHE A 810 -23.70 2.74 7.35
N GLY A 811 -23.49 3.41 6.23
CA GLY A 811 -23.23 4.85 6.16
C GLY A 811 -24.38 5.56 5.49
N GLY A 812 -24.68 6.77 5.94
CA GLY A 812 -25.69 7.60 5.31
C GLY A 812 -25.36 9.07 5.48
N ALA A 813 -25.79 9.89 4.54
CA ALA A 813 -25.81 11.33 4.72
C ALA A 813 -27.06 11.92 4.08
N TYR A 814 -27.56 12.98 4.69
CA TYR A 814 -28.66 13.78 4.21
C TYR A 814 -28.23 15.24 4.17
N TYR A 815 -28.54 15.95 3.10
CA TYR A 815 -28.20 17.35 2.90
C TYR A 815 -29.44 18.13 2.45
N ASN A 816 -29.60 19.33 3.01
CA ASN A 816 -30.55 20.32 2.54
C ASN A 816 -29.78 21.49 1.89
N GLU A 817 -30.02 21.71 0.61
CA GLU A 817 -29.32 22.69 -0.25
C GLU A 817 -30.01 24.07 -0.28
N GLN A 818 -30.97 24.34 0.61
CA GLN A 818 -31.73 25.59 0.62
C GLN A 818 -30.83 26.84 0.70
N ILE A 819 -29.65 26.73 1.31
CA ILE A 819 -28.65 27.81 1.42
C ILE A 819 -28.12 28.23 0.05
N ARG A 820 -27.92 27.30 -0.89
CA ARG A 820 -27.42 27.59 -2.25
C ARG A 820 -28.38 28.47 -3.06
N GLY A 821 -29.68 28.40 -2.76
CA GLY A 821 -30.75 29.05 -3.53
C GLY A 821 -30.79 28.59 -5.00
N THR A 822 -31.68 29.17 -5.81
CA THR A 822 -31.79 28.89 -7.28
C THR A 822 -30.64 29.47 -8.11
N SER A 823 -29.49 29.77 -7.49
CA SER A 823 -28.42 30.53 -8.12
C SER A 823 -27.57 29.65 -9.06
N GLN A 824 -27.54 30.08 -10.33
CA GLN A 824 -26.88 29.43 -11.46
C GLN A 824 -25.38 29.23 -11.23
N GLY A 825 -24.87 28.01 -11.44
CA GLY A 825 -23.42 27.75 -11.42
C GLY A 825 -23.02 26.28 -11.48
N THR A 826 -23.93 25.35 -11.16
CA THR A 826 -23.69 23.92 -11.36
C THR A 826 -24.15 23.53 -12.75
N VAL A 827 -23.21 23.11 -13.58
CA VAL A 827 -23.46 22.64 -14.93
C VAL A 827 -23.46 21.12 -14.89
N THR A 828 -24.50 20.48 -15.41
CA THR A 828 -24.57 19.01 -15.59
C THR A 828 -23.44 18.54 -16.51
N THR A 829 -23.27 17.23 -16.65
CA THR A 829 -22.35 16.65 -17.63
C THR A 829 -22.66 17.04 -19.09
N THR A 830 -23.80 17.68 -19.36
CA THR A 830 -24.29 18.09 -20.68
C THR A 830 -24.13 19.59 -20.97
N GLY A 831 -23.67 20.41 -20.02
CA GLY A 831 -23.58 21.86 -20.24
C GLY A 831 -24.82 22.65 -19.79
N GLU A 832 -25.85 21.98 -19.27
CA GLU A 832 -27.10 22.58 -18.82
C GLU A 832 -27.06 22.95 -17.32
N PRO A 833 -27.86 23.92 -16.85
CA PRO A 833 -28.03 24.17 -15.42
C PRO A 833 -28.54 22.90 -14.73
N ALA A 834 -27.82 22.39 -13.74
CA ALA A 834 -28.22 21.22 -12.99
C ALA A 834 -29.43 21.53 -12.10
N ASP A 835 -30.50 20.76 -12.25
CA ASP A 835 -31.62 20.75 -11.31
C ASP A 835 -31.19 19.97 -10.06
N VAL A 836 -30.55 20.68 -9.13
CA VAL A 836 -30.08 20.08 -7.87
C VAL A 836 -31.27 20.03 -6.90
N PRO A 837 -31.71 18.83 -6.46
CA PRO A 837 -32.81 18.72 -5.51
C PRO A 837 -32.49 19.45 -4.20
N GLU A 838 -33.50 20.07 -3.58
CA GLU A 838 -33.33 20.72 -2.27
C GLU A 838 -32.88 19.70 -1.21
N ASN A 839 -33.42 18.48 -1.26
CA ASN A 839 -33.14 17.42 -0.32
C ASN A 839 -32.36 16.31 -1.02
N ARG A 840 -31.14 16.06 -0.55
CA ARG A 840 -30.21 15.10 -1.16
C ARG A 840 -29.76 14.08 -0.13
N PHE A 841 -29.49 12.86 -0.58
CA PHE A 841 -29.05 11.80 0.32
C PHE A 841 -28.09 10.82 -0.37
N VAL A 842 -27.31 10.14 0.47
CA VAL A 842 -26.55 8.96 0.08
C VAL A 842 -26.68 7.92 1.15
N VAL A 843 -26.84 6.66 0.73
CA VAL A 843 -26.89 5.50 1.61
C VAL A 843 -25.90 4.47 1.08
N THR A 844 -25.09 3.96 2.00
CA THR A 844 -24.10 2.91 1.76
C THR A 844 -24.27 1.83 2.82
N GLY A 845 -24.06 0.58 2.44
CA GLY A 845 -24.17 -0.52 3.37
C GLY A 845 -23.35 -1.71 2.91
N HIS A 846 -22.70 -2.37 3.85
CA HIS A 846 -22.11 -3.68 3.64
C HIS A 846 -22.47 -4.56 4.82
N HIS A 847 -22.91 -5.78 4.55
CA HIS A 847 -23.19 -6.77 5.57
C HIS A 847 -22.92 -8.16 5.04
N VAL A 848 -22.32 -8.98 5.90
CA VAL A 848 -22.12 -10.41 5.68
C VAL A 848 -22.46 -11.15 6.96
N GLN A 849 -23.19 -12.27 6.84
CA GLN A 849 -23.45 -13.19 7.96
C GLN A 849 -23.67 -14.63 7.51
N PRO A 850 -23.43 -15.63 8.38
CA PRO A 850 -23.92 -16.98 8.14
C PRO A 850 -25.44 -16.99 8.02
N PHE A 851 -25.94 -17.79 7.08
CA PHE A 851 -27.35 -17.99 6.83
C PHE A 851 -27.69 -19.49 6.79
N TYR A 852 -28.97 -19.82 6.60
CA TYR A 852 -29.45 -21.22 6.60
C TYR A 852 -28.63 -22.12 5.67
N TRP A 853 -28.55 -23.42 6.01
CA TRP A 853 -27.83 -24.44 5.23
C TRP A 853 -26.33 -24.19 5.01
N LYS A 854 -25.64 -23.57 5.98
CA LYS A 854 -24.21 -23.20 5.89
C LYS A 854 -23.93 -22.30 4.68
N SER A 855 -24.89 -21.45 4.33
CA SER A 855 -24.71 -20.43 3.32
C SER A 855 -24.28 -19.11 3.98
N LEU A 856 -23.90 -18.15 3.15
CA LEU A 856 -23.51 -16.82 3.56
C LEU A 856 -24.50 -15.84 2.94
N PHE A 857 -25.20 -15.09 3.77
CA PHE A 857 -25.99 -13.95 3.34
C PHE A 857 -25.08 -12.73 3.22
N PHE A 858 -25.20 -11.99 2.13
CA PHE A 858 -24.47 -10.76 1.89
C PHE A 858 -25.43 -9.67 1.40
N LEU A 859 -25.09 -8.43 1.73
CA LEU A 859 -25.80 -7.22 1.32
C LEU A 859 -24.78 -6.12 1.08
N ASP A 860 -24.78 -5.58 -0.13
CA ASP A 860 -24.06 -4.40 -0.56
C ASP A 860 -25.10 -3.36 -1.00
N LEU A 861 -25.21 -2.24 -0.30
CA LEU A 861 -26.13 -1.17 -0.63
C LEU A 861 -25.34 0.06 -1.07
N PHE A 862 -25.77 0.64 -2.19
CA PHE A 862 -25.28 1.93 -2.63
C PHE A 862 -26.37 2.65 -3.40
N ALA A 863 -26.93 3.69 -2.79
CA ALA A 863 -27.97 4.53 -3.38
C ALA A 863 -27.65 6.02 -3.15
N VAL A 864 -27.99 6.85 -4.12
CA VAL A 864 -27.85 8.31 -4.06
C VAL A 864 -29.13 9.00 -4.51
N SER A 865 -29.34 10.25 -4.13
CA SER A 865 -30.50 11.04 -4.57
C SER A 865 -30.43 11.47 -6.03
N ASP A 866 -29.22 11.73 -6.53
CA ASP A 866 -28.98 12.34 -7.83
C ASP A 866 -27.55 12.05 -8.33
N ASP A 867 -27.32 12.34 -9.60
CA ASP A 867 -26.09 12.08 -10.35
C ASP A 867 -24.91 13.00 -9.99
N GLN A 868 -25.20 14.20 -9.47
CA GLN A 868 -24.18 15.16 -9.08
C GLN A 868 -23.66 14.92 -7.67
N LEU A 869 -24.35 14.13 -6.85
CA LEU A 869 -24.02 13.98 -5.43
C LEU A 869 -22.61 13.43 -5.21
N LEU A 870 -22.26 12.36 -5.92
CA LEU A 870 -20.94 11.74 -5.84
C LEU A 870 -19.80 12.65 -6.35
N ARG A 871 -20.13 13.69 -7.10
CA ARG A 871 -19.16 14.67 -7.62
C ARG A 871 -18.95 15.85 -6.66
N GLU A 872 -19.92 16.11 -5.79
CA GLU A 872 -19.96 17.31 -4.94
C GLU A 872 -19.81 17.05 -3.44
N VAL A 873 -20.04 15.84 -2.93
CA VAL A 873 -20.27 15.59 -1.49
C VAL A 873 -19.34 14.52 -0.93
N ASP A 874 -18.59 14.85 0.13
CA ASP A 874 -17.80 13.90 0.90
C ASP A 874 -18.62 13.34 2.09
N THR A 875 -18.46 12.07 2.45
CA THR A 875 -19.06 11.46 3.65
C THR A 875 -18.06 10.57 4.39
N PHE A 876 -18.40 10.07 5.58
CA PHE A 876 -17.56 9.10 6.31
C PHE A 876 -17.29 7.83 5.51
N ALA A 877 -18.29 7.35 4.77
CA ALA A 877 -18.20 6.12 3.99
C ALA A 877 -17.65 6.33 2.57
N ILE A 878 -17.69 7.55 2.04
CA ILE A 878 -17.28 7.89 0.67
C ILE A 878 -16.45 9.17 0.67
N SER A 879 -15.17 9.08 0.28
CA SER A 879 -14.30 10.25 0.09
C SER A 879 -14.14 10.58 -1.39
N THR A 880 -14.75 11.69 -1.85
CA THR A 880 -14.67 12.13 -3.25
C THR A 880 -13.26 12.53 -3.65
N ARG A 881 -12.39 12.87 -2.69
CA ARG A 881 -10.97 13.22 -2.93
C ARG A 881 -10.11 12.01 -3.26
N GLN A 882 -10.54 10.79 -2.93
CA GLN A 882 -9.76 9.56 -3.09
C GLN A 882 -10.32 8.61 -4.16
N ASP A 883 -11.63 8.66 -4.44
CA ASP A 883 -12.31 7.75 -5.37
C ASP A 883 -12.78 8.42 -6.67
N VAL A 884 -11.83 8.66 -7.58
CA VAL A 884 -12.10 9.24 -8.92
C VAL A 884 -13.07 8.39 -9.74
N THR A 885 -13.03 7.05 -9.59
CA THR A 885 -13.92 6.11 -10.30
C THR A 885 -15.40 6.34 -9.97
N LEU A 886 -15.71 6.74 -8.73
CA LEU A 886 -17.09 7.00 -8.31
C LEU A 886 -17.65 8.27 -8.94
N ARG A 887 -16.81 9.24 -9.33
CA ARG A 887 -17.26 10.50 -9.97
C ARG A 887 -17.64 10.31 -11.44
N SER A 888 -17.09 9.29 -12.08
CA SER A 888 -17.32 8.92 -13.48
C SER A 888 -18.16 7.67 -13.65
N THR A 889 -18.70 7.10 -12.56
CA THR A 889 -19.56 5.92 -12.67
C THR A 889 -20.90 6.31 -13.25
N ARG A 890 -21.42 5.49 -14.16
CA ARG A 890 -22.79 5.61 -14.65
C ARG A 890 -23.77 4.99 -13.69
N PHE A 891 -23.40 3.89 -13.05
CA PHE A 891 -24.29 3.16 -12.15
C PHE A 891 -23.76 3.17 -10.73
N THR A 892 -24.65 3.35 -9.76
CA THR A 892 -24.49 2.74 -8.44
C THR A 892 -25.14 1.37 -8.47
N THR A 893 -24.63 0.43 -7.67
CA THR A 893 -25.12 -0.95 -7.67
C THR A 893 -25.39 -1.39 -6.25
N SER A 894 -26.59 -1.90 -6.02
CA SER A 894 -26.99 -2.55 -4.77
C SER A 894 -27.20 -4.03 -5.03
N GLN A 895 -26.59 -4.88 -4.22
CA GLN A 895 -26.63 -6.33 -4.35
C GLN A 895 -27.05 -6.95 -3.03
N THR A 896 -27.89 -7.96 -3.08
CA THR A 896 -28.22 -8.76 -1.91
C THR A 896 -28.38 -10.20 -2.34
N GLY A 897 -27.91 -11.13 -1.52
CA GLY A 897 -27.96 -12.52 -1.92
C GLY A 897 -27.47 -13.50 -0.88
N VAL A 898 -27.55 -14.77 -1.26
CA VAL A 898 -27.10 -15.91 -0.50
C VAL A 898 -26.16 -16.72 -1.37
N ILE A 899 -24.96 -16.98 -0.87
CA ILE A 899 -23.99 -17.87 -1.52
C ILE A 899 -23.73 -19.10 -0.65
N LYS A 900 -23.76 -20.26 -1.27
CA LYS A 900 -23.41 -21.54 -0.66
C LYS A 900 -22.30 -22.18 -1.47
N SER A 901 -21.18 -22.48 -0.84
CA SER A 901 -20.08 -23.22 -1.45
C SER A 901 -19.91 -24.59 -0.79
N TRP A 902 -19.38 -25.54 -1.56
CA TRP A 902 -18.94 -26.85 -1.09
C TRP A 902 -17.66 -27.24 -1.85
N SER A 903 -17.09 -28.41 -1.58
CA SER A 903 -15.78 -28.81 -2.12
C SER A 903 -15.71 -28.91 -3.64
N THR A 904 -16.85 -29.07 -4.32
CA THR A 904 -16.95 -29.33 -5.75
C THR A 904 -17.79 -28.31 -6.50
N GLY A 905 -18.19 -27.21 -5.85
CA GLY A 905 -19.08 -26.25 -6.50
C GLY A 905 -19.59 -25.13 -5.60
N LEU A 906 -20.42 -24.29 -6.18
CA LEU A 906 -21.11 -23.20 -5.50
C LEU A 906 -22.50 -22.99 -6.09
N ALA A 907 -23.39 -22.43 -5.28
CA ALA A 907 -24.69 -21.92 -5.68
C ALA A 907 -24.86 -20.52 -5.10
N ARG A 908 -25.37 -19.60 -5.91
CA ARG A 908 -25.59 -18.20 -5.58
C ARG A 908 -26.99 -17.82 -6.02
N VAL A 909 -27.74 -17.19 -5.12
CA VAL A 909 -29.00 -16.52 -5.45
C VAL A 909 -28.83 -15.07 -5.05
N GLU A 910 -28.96 -14.16 -6.00
CA GLU A 910 -28.77 -12.75 -5.74
C GLU A 910 -29.76 -11.88 -6.51
N THR A 911 -29.90 -10.67 -6.03
CA THR A 911 -30.74 -9.62 -6.57
C THR A 911 -29.81 -8.43 -6.79
N VAL A 912 -29.68 -7.99 -8.04
CA VAL A 912 -28.80 -6.88 -8.41
C VAL A 912 -29.66 -5.73 -8.93
N TYR A 913 -29.64 -4.64 -8.18
CA TYR A 913 -30.28 -3.38 -8.53
C TYR A 913 -29.24 -2.36 -9.00
N HIS A 914 -29.42 -1.85 -10.21
CA HIS A 914 -28.64 -0.78 -10.79
C HIS A 914 -29.45 0.52 -10.74
N GLN A 915 -28.85 1.57 -10.19
CA GLN A 915 -29.37 2.93 -10.29
C GLN A 915 -28.52 3.68 -11.31
N ASP A 916 -29.13 4.10 -12.42
CA ASP A 916 -28.47 4.87 -13.48
C ASP A 916 -28.36 6.34 -13.08
N LEU A 917 -27.18 6.91 -13.15
CA LEU A 917 -26.93 8.31 -12.81
C LEU A 917 -26.94 9.20 -14.04
N ILE A 918 -27.31 8.70 -15.22
CA ILE A 918 -27.24 9.47 -16.47
C ILE A 918 -28.57 9.44 -17.20
N ASP A 919 -29.20 8.27 -17.34
CA ASP A 919 -30.46 8.11 -18.05
C ASP A 919 -31.65 7.82 -17.13
N PRO A 920 -32.90 7.96 -17.61
CA PRO A 920 -34.10 7.58 -16.87
C PRO A 920 -34.01 6.16 -16.31
N GLN A 921 -34.44 5.97 -15.05
CA GLN A 921 -34.40 4.66 -14.39
C GLN A 921 -35.23 3.61 -15.13
N ASP A 922 -36.29 4.04 -15.82
CA ASP A 922 -37.24 3.21 -16.55
C ASP A 922 -36.54 2.36 -17.63
N LEU A 923 -35.42 2.85 -18.17
CA LEU A 923 -34.59 2.17 -19.17
C LEU A 923 -33.56 1.18 -18.57
N THR A 924 -33.35 1.23 -17.25
CA THR A 924 -32.26 0.52 -16.57
C THR A 924 -32.62 -0.93 -16.29
N LEU A 925 -31.80 -1.85 -16.79
CA LEU A 925 -32.01 -3.28 -16.60
C LEU A 925 -31.64 -3.74 -15.18
N GLN A 926 -32.60 -4.35 -14.51
CA GLN A 926 -32.42 -4.99 -13.20
C GLN A 926 -32.32 -6.51 -13.36
N LYS A 927 -31.57 -7.18 -12.47
CA LYS A 927 -31.42 -8.65 -12.46
C LYS A 927 -32.01 -9.23 -11.17
N LEU A 928 -33.30 -9.54 -11.18
CA LEU A 928 -34.11 -9.78 -9.98
C LEU A 928 -35.07 -11.00 -10.14
N PRO A 929 -34.73 -12.21 -9.69
CA PRO A 929 -33.43 -12.66 -9.16
C PRO A 929 -32.50 -13.23 -10.23
N ARG A 930 -31.20 -13.29 -9.91
CA ARG A 930 -30.18 -14.06 -10.59
C ARG A 930 -29.80 -15.28 -9.74
N VAL A 931 -29.98 -16.46 -10.30
CA VAL A 931 -29.61 -17.75 -9.70
C VAL A 931 -28.48 -18.34 -10.52
N GLU A 932 -27.38 -18.69 -9.88
CA GLU A 932 -26.21 -19.30 -10.51
C GLU A 932 -25.78 -20.54 -9.71
N ALA A 933 -25.45 -21.62 -10.40
CA ALA A 933 -24.95 -22.83 -9.79
C ALA A 933 -23.88 -23.47 -10.66
N GLU A 934 -22.79 -23.91 -10.03
CA GLU A 934 -21.70 -24.61 -10.69
C GLU A 934 -21.32 -25.85 -9.87
N HIS A 935 -21.07 -26.95 -10.56
CA HIS A 935 -20.60 -28.19 -9.94
C HIS A 935 -19.62 -28.89 -10.87
N ALA A 936 -18.49 -29.31 -10.35
CA ALA A 936 -17.49 -30.08 -11.08
C ALA A 936 -17.14 -31.37 -10.33
N LYS A 937 -17.15 -32.49 -11.04
CA LYS A 937 -16.82 -33.80 -10.47
C LYS A 937 -15.74 -34.47 -11.31
N ALA A 938 -14.72 -34.98 -10.64
CA ALA A 938 -13.71 -35.81 -11.27
C ALA A 938 -14.19 -37.26 -11.41
N PHE A 939 -13.78 -37.91 -12.49
CA PHE A 939 -14.07 -39.27 -12.92
C PHE A 939 -12.78 -39.91 -13.42
N LEU A 940 -12.75 -41.25 -13.47
CA LEU A 940 -11.62 -42.02 -13.98
C LEU A 940 -10.29 -41.64 -13.29
N ASP A 941 -10.23 -41.73 -11.96
CA ASP A 941 -9.03 -41.39 -11.17
C ASP A 941 -8.45 -39.99 -11.51
N ASP A 942 -9.33 -38.98 -11.57
CA ASP A 942 -9.04 -37.58 -11.90
C ASP A 942 -8.56 -37.32 -13.33
N HIS A 943 -8.62 -38.33 -14.22
CA HIS A 943 -8.30 -38.15 -15.64
C HIS A 943 -9.41 -37.46 -16.44
N LEU A 944 -10.64 -37.37 -15.92
CA LEU A 944 -11.73 -36.68 -16.58
C LEU A 944 -12.53 -35.87 -15.57
N VAL A 945 -12.71 -34.58 -15.80
CA VAL A 945 -13.54 -33.71 -14.96
C VAL A 945 -14.78 -33.33 -15.75
N GLY A 946 -15.95 -33.73 -15.26
CA GLY A 946 -17.22 -33.26 -15.78
C GLY A 946 -17.71 -32.07 -14.97
N GLY A 947 -17.98 -30.97 -15.65
CA GLY A 947 -18.55 -29.75 -15.07
C GLY A 947 -19.98 -29.55 -15.54
N VAL A 948 -20.79 -28.92 -14.70
CA VAL A 948 -22.08 -28.34 -15.08
C VAL A 948 -22.16 -26.95 -14.48
N SER A 949 -22.44 -25.96 -15.32
CA SER A 949 -22.80 -24.60 -14.90
C SER A 949 -24.23 -24.33 -15.33
N GLY A 950 -24.97 -23.61 -14.50
CA GLY A 950 -26.31 -23.16 -14.83
C GLY A 950 -26.54 -21.77 -14.27
N GLU A 951 -27.33 -20.98 -15.00
CA GLU A 951 -27.77 -19.68 -14.54
C GLU A 951 -29.20 -19.43 -14.99
N THR A 952 -29.97 -18.76 -14.15
CA THR A 952 -31.27 -18.24 -14.50
C THR A 952 -31.37 -16.82 -13.99
N VAL A 953 -31.74 -15.89 -14.87
CA VAL A 953 -31.89 -14.49 -14.53
C VAL A 953 -33.24 -14.01 -15.03
N ASP A 954 -33.97 -13.34 -14.15
CA ASP A 954 -35.16 -12.58 -14.53
C ASP A 954 -34.77 -11.11 -14.70
N TYR A 955 -34.87 -10.65 -15.93
CA TYR A 955 -34.60 -9.28 -16.32
C TYR A 955 -35.85 -8.43 -16.06
N GLN A 956 -35.68 -7.33 -15.35
CA GLN A 956 -36.78 -6.43 -14.98
C GLN A 956 -36.41 -5.00 -15.39
N ARG A 957 -37.30 -4.32 -16.10
CA ARG A 957 -37.26 -2.88 -16.39
C ARG A 957 -38.65 -2.40 -16.81
N GLU A 958 -38.87 -1.09 -16.78
CA GLU A 958 -40.16 -0.51 -17.19
C GLU A 958 -40.24 -0.39 -18.71
N ASP A 959 -39.20 0.18 -19.32
CA ASP A 959 -39.14 0.44 -20.76
C ASP A 959 -38.18 -0.52 -21.49
N GLY A 960 -38.76 -1.39 -22.32
CA GLY A 960 -38.09 -2.35 -23.20
C GLY A 960 -38.31 -3.80 -22.79
N TYR A 961 -37.55 -4.73 -23.39
CA TYR A 961 -37.62 -6.17 -23.06
C TYR A 961 -37.30 -6.47 -21.59
N ASP A 962 -38.24 -7.15 -20.92
CA ASP A 962 -38.08 -7.81 -19.63
C ASP A 962 -38.23 -9.34 -19.81
N GLY A 963 -38.02 -10.13 -18.77
CA GLY A 963 -38.31 -11.57 -18.76
C GLY A 963 -37.11 -12.48 -18.48
N LEU A 964 -37.30 -13.77 -18.70
CA LEU A 964 -36.42 -14.82 -18.19
C LEU A 964 -35.36 -15.24 -19.21
N ARG A 965 -34.11 -15.39 -18.76
CA ARG A 965 -33.07 -16.16 -19.43
C ARG A 965 -32.64 -17.32 -18.56
N ALA A 966 -32.59 -18.52 -19.13
CA ALA A 966 -31.98 -19.71 -18.52
C ALA A 966 -30.81 -20.18 -19.38
N ASP A 967 -29.64 -20.37 -18.77
CA ASP A 967 -28.41 -20.88 -19.39
C ASP A 967 -28.00 -22.17 -18.69
N PHE A 968 -27.67 -23.20 -19.47
CA PHE A 968 -27.20 -24.49 -18.98
C PHE A 968 -25.99 -24.95 -19.79
N GLY A 969 -24.89 -25.25 -19.09
CA GLY A 969 -23.58 -25.49 -19.69
C GLY A 969 -22.88 -26.72 -19.14
N PRO A 970 -23.17 -27.94 -19.64
CA PRO A 970 -22.36 -29.10 -19.33
C PRO A 970 -21.01 -29.02 -20.05
N SER A 971 -19.95 -29.41 -19.36
CA SER A 971 -18.59 -29.44 -19.90
C SER A 971 -17.84 -30.69 -19.48
N LEU A 972 -16.91 -31.10 -20.32
CA LEU A 972 -15.94 -32.15 -20.05
C LEU A 972 -14.55 -31.55 -20.20
N PHE A 973 -13.69 -31.84 -19.24
CA PHE A 973 -12.30 -31.42 -19.21
C PHE A 973 -11.43 -32.65 -19.00
N LEU A 974 -10.60 -32.95 -20.00
CA LEU A 974 -9.69 -34.09 -20.06
C LEU A 974 -8.25 -33.56 -19.96
N PRO A 975 -7.66 -33.49 -18.76
CA PRO A 975 -6.23 -33.26 -18.61
C PRO A 975 -5.46 -34.52 -19.03
N PHE A 976 -4.37 -34.36 -19.78
CA PHE A 976 -3.50 -35.48 -20.15
C PHE A 976 -2.02 -35.13 -19.96
N HIS A 977 -1.27 -36.12 -19.47
CA HIS A 977 0.17 -36.06 -19.26
C HIS A 977 0.84 -37.33 -19.78
N LEU A 978 1.37 -37.26 -21.00
CA LEU A 978 2.07 -38.36 -21.69
C LEU A 978 3.58 -38.16 -21.55
N GLY A 979 4.11 -38.54 -20.39
CA GLY A 979 5.52 -38.38 -20.04
C GLY A 979 5.96 -36.91 -19.95
N ARG A 980 7.26 -36.64 -20.11
CA ARG A 980 7.82 -35.28 -20.12
C ARG A 980 7.62 -34.53 -21.45
N ALA A 981 7.26 -35.25 -22.50
CA ALA A 981 7.29 -34.72 -23.86
C ALA A 981 5.93 -34.19 -24.35
N LEU A 982 4.80 -34.53 -23.71
CA LEU A 982 3.49 -34.05 -24.14
C LEU A 982 2.55 -33.89 -22.95
N ASN A 983 2.17 -32.65 -22.66
CA ASN A 983 1.19 -32.30 -21.64
C ASN A 983 0.12 -31.40 -22.22
N GLY A 984 -1.10 -31.49 -21.71
CA GLY A 984 -2.18 -30.70 -22.27
C GLY A 984 -3.53 -30.96 -21.64
N SER A 985 -4.53 -30.35 -22.25
CA SER A 985 -5.92 -30.54 -21.88
C SER A 985 -6.79 -30.42 -23.11
N LEU A 986 -7.79 -31.27 -23.21
CA LEU A 986 -8.90 -31.10 -24.12
C LEU A 986 -10.13 -30.77 -23.30
N SER A 987 -10.88 -29.75 -23.69
CA SER A 987 -12.19 -29.49 -23.09
C SER A 987 -13.23 -29.29 -24.16
N GLY A 988 -14.40 -29.88 -23.93
CA GLY A 988 -15.58 -29.70 -24.75
C GLY A 988 -16.73 -29.26 -23.86
N GLY A 989 -17.51 -28.28 -24.31
CA GLY A 989 -18.72 -27.85 -23.64
C GLY A 989 -19.89 -27.79 -24.62
N LEU A 990 -21.07 -28.06 -24.11
CA LEU A 990 -22.31 -27.60 -24.74
C LEU A 990 -22.86 -26.49 -23.87
N ARG A 991 -23.51 -25.53 -24.48
CA ARG A 991 -24.23 -24.46 -23.80
C ARG A 991 -25.57 -24.30 -24.45
N GLU A 992 -26.62 -24.34 -23.65
CA GLU A 992 -27.99 -24.18 -24.07
C GLU A 992 -28.56 -22.96 -23.34
N THR A 993 -28.93 -21.94 -24.09
CA THR A 993 -29.45 -20.69 -23.56
C THR A 993 -30.87 -20.47 -24.10
N ALA A 994 -31.85 -20.41 -23.22
CA ALA A 994 -33.26 -20.18 -23.54
C ALA A 994 -33.73 -18.82 -23.01
N TYR A 995 -34.53 -18.13 -23.81
CA TYR A 995 -35.06 -16.80 -23.56
C TYR A 995 -36.59 -16.85 -23.65
N HIS A 996 -37.24 -16.21 -22.68
CA HIS A 996 -38.66 -15.90 -22.69
C HIS A 996 -38.81 -14.43 -22.28
N LEU A 997 -38.79 -13.54 -23.28
CA LEU A 997 -38.79 -12.09 -23.09
C LEU A 997 -40.14 -11.50 -23.45
N THR A 998 -40.52 -10.36 -22.84
CA THR A 998 -41.72 -9.61 -23.20
C THR A 998 -41.35 -8.15 -23.46
N ASP A 999 -41.96 -7.51 -24.47
CA ASP A 999 -41.82 -6.06 -24.72
C ASP A 999 -43.14 -5.39 -24.38
N ARG A 1000 -43.23 -4.77 -23.20
CA ARG A 1000 -44.50 -4.20 -22.67
C ARG A 1000 -44.94 -2.93 -23.40
N GLU A 1001 -44.00 -2.09 -23.81
CA GLU A 1001 -44.25 -0.73 -24.34
C GLU A 1001 -43.93 -0.58 -25.84
N GLN A 1002 -43.57 -1.67 -26.54
CA GLN A 1002 -43.22 -1.68 -27.97
C GLN A 1002 -41.98 -0.83 -28.31
N VAL A 1003 -41.00 -0.84 -27.42
CA VAL A 1003 -39.83 0.05 -27.44
C VAL A 1003 -38.76 -0.41 -28.45
N ALA A 1004 -38.83 -1.67 -28.90
CA ALA A 1004 -37.93 -2.39 -29.79
C ALA A 1004 -36.43 -2.42 -29.37
N PHE A 1005 -35.77 -1.30 -29.10
CA PHE A 1005 -34.44 -1.25 -28.45
C PHE A 1005 -34.26 0.04 -27.65
N VAL A 1006 -33.31 0.03 -26.71
CA VAL A 1006 -32.75 1.24 -26.11
C VAL A 1006 -31.43 1.51 -26.85
N VAL A 1007 -31.37 2.61 -27.60
CA VAL A 1007 -30.21 2.97 -28.44
C VAL A 1007 -29.62 4.30 -27.98
N PRO A 1008 -28.32 4.55 -28.21
CA PRO A 1008 -27.74 5.85 -27.89
C PRO A 1008 -28.36 6.97 -28.72
N ASP A 1009 -28.65 8.12 -28.09
CA ASP A 1009 -29.18 9.33 -28.73
C ASP A 1009 -28.20 9.98 -29.71
N ASP A 1010 -26.89 9.86 -29.42
CA ASP A 1010 -25.80 10.29 -30.30
C ASP A 1010 -24.90 9.09 -30.62
N PRO A 1011 -24.78 8.68 -31.90
CA PRO A 1011 -23.94 7.56 -32.32
C PRO A 1011 -22.43 7.83 -32.15
N ASN A 1012 -22.01 9.05 -31.82
CA ASN A 1012 -20.61 9.43 -31.59
C ASN A 1012 -20.25 9.50 -30.10
N ILE A 1013 -21.23 9.73 -29.22
CA ILE A 1013 -21.04 9.91 -27.78
C ILE A 1013 -22.22 9.24 -27.10
N ALA A 1014 -22.12 7.91 -26.89
CA ALA A 1014 -23.18 7.11 -26.26
C ALA A 1014 -23.35 7.42 -24.76
N ARG A 1015 -23.76 8.66 -24.46
CA ARG A 1015 -23.98 9.17 -23.10
C ARG A 1015 -25.43 9.15 -22.70
N HIS A 1016 -26.35 9.30 -23.64
CA HIS A 1016 -27.80 9.21 -23.42
C HIS A 1016 -28.40 8.16 -24.31
N PHE A 1017 -29.47 7.53 -23.83
CA PHE A 1017 -30.17 6.48 -24.56
C PHE A 1017 -31.66 6.78 -24.63
N SER A 1018 -32.25 6.45 -25.76
CA SER A 1018 -33.69 6.54 -25.99
C SER A 1018 -34.26 5.24 -26.54
N THR A 1019 -35.56 5.17 -26.41
CA THR A 1019 -36.41 4.15 -27.01
C THR A 1019 -36.37 4.23 -28.54
N ALA A 1020 -36.17 3.10 -29.22
CA ALA A 1020 -36.08 3.00 -30.68
C ALA A 1020 -37.17 2.09 -31.26
N PRO A 1021 -38.45 2.45 -31.17
CA PRO A 1021 -39.59 1.59 -31.52
C PRO A 1021 -39.65 1.19 -33.01
N GLN A 1022 -38.84 1.82 -33.86
CA GLN A 1022 -38.81 1.56 -35.30
C GLN A 1022 -37.88 0.40 -35.71
N GLN A 1023 -37.15 -0.22 -34.78
CA GLN A 1023 -36.26 -1.33 -35.08
C GLN A 1023 -37.01 -2.69 -35.18
N PRO A 1024 -36.46 -3.66 -35.92
CA PRO A 1024 -36.93 -5.05 -35.89
C PRO A 1024 -36.95 -5.60 -34.46
N ARG A 1025 -38.10 -6.14 -34.05
CA ARG A 1025 -38.27 -6.75 -32.72
C ARG A 1025 -37.42 -8.01 -32.56
N LEU A 1026 -36.93 -8.23 -31.34
CA LEU A 1026 -36.29 -9.48 -30.95
C LEU A 1026 -37.29 -10.64 -31.01
N ASP A 1027 -36.75 -11.81 -31.30
CA ASP A 1027 -37.44 -13.07 -31.08
C ASP A 1027 -37.53 -13.31 -29.56
N THR A 1028 -38.74 -13.19 -29.02
CA THR A 1028 -39.02 -13.24 -27.58
C THR A 1028 -38.90 -14.64 -27.00
N ASP A 1029 -39.10 -15.67 -27.82
CA ASP A 1029 -39.12 -17.07 -27.42
C ASP A 1029 -38.06 -17.83 -28.20
N ARG A 1030 -36.82 -17.79 -27.70
CA ARG A 1030 -35.68 -18.31 -28.44
C ARG A 1030 -34.79 -19.22 -27.61
N MET A 1031 -34.30 -20.27 -28.25
CA MET A 1031 -33.32 -21.19 -27.72
C MET A 1031 -32.06 -21.18 -28.60
N GLN A 1032 -30.89 -21.17 -27.97
CA GLN A 1032 -29.60 -21.16 -28.64
C GLN A 1032 -28.70 -22.27 -28.07
N GLU A 1033 -28.17 -23.12 -28.94
CA GLU A 1033 -27.26 -24.19 -28.57
C GLU A 1033 -25.87 -23.94 -29.14
N VAL A 1034 -24.88 -23.73 -28.28
CA VAL A 1034 -23.49 -23.48 -28.66
C VAL A 1034 -22.61 -24.63 -28.19
N ALA A 1035 -21.92 -25.25 -29.14
CA ALA A 1035 -20.86 -26.19 -28.84
C ALA A 1035 -19.51 -25.46 -28.77
N GLU A 1036 -18.69 -25.79 -27.79
CA GLU A 1036 -17.39 -25.21 -27.59
C GLU A 1036 -16.32 -26.30 -27.50
N VAL A 1037 -15.21 -26.13 -28.22
CA VAL A 1037 -14.05 -27.01 -28.11
C VAL A 1037 -12.80 -26.18 -27.87
N ARG A 1038 -12.09 -26.49 -26.79
CA ARG A 1038 -10.76 -25.94 -26.50
C ARG A 1038 -9.76 -27.08 -26.42
N GLY A 1039 -8.66 -26.94 -27.13
CA GLY A 1039 -7.50 -27.83 -27.02
C GLY A 1039 -6.31 -27.02 -26.55
N ARG A 1040 -5.51 -27.58 -25.65
CA ARG A 1040 -4.19 -27.06 -25.31
C ARG A 1040 -3.24 -28.23 -25.29
N THR A 1041 -2.10 -28.08 -25.95
CA THR A 1041 -1.00 -29.04 -25.86
C THR A 1041 0.30 -28.28 -25.80
N GLY A 1042 1.22 -28.79 -25.01
CA GLY A 1042 2.57 -28.29 -24.89
C GLY A 1042 3.55 -29.42 -24.67
N THR A 1043 4.81 -29.04 -24.59
CA THR A 1043 5.91 -29.94 -24.25
C THR A 1043 6.88 -29.18 -23.36
N GLU A 1044 7.74 -29.89 -22.65
CA GLU A 1044 8.78 -29.29 -21.84
C GLU A 1044 10.11 -29.92 -22.24
N PHE A 1045 11.00 -29.11 -22.82
CA PHE A 1045 12.38 -29.50 -23.05
C PHE A 1045 13.24 -28.84 -22.00
N ASP A 1046 14.09 -29.62 -21.32
CA ASP A 1046 15.05 -29.03 -20.41
C ASP A 1046 16.48 -29.56 -20.60
N ARG A 1047 17.45 -28.68 -20.34
CA ARG A 1047 18.88 -29.02 -20.33
C ARG A 1047 19.58 -28.33 -19.19
N VAL A 1048 20.38 -29.08 -18.44
CA VAL A 1048 21.24 -28.54 -17.38
C VAL A 1048 22.63 -28.27 -17.94
N PHE A 1049 23.11 -27.04 -17.79
CA PHE A 1049 24.44 -26.60 -18.17
C PHE A 1049 25.27 -26.38 -16.91
N ASP A 1050 26.53 -26.82 -16.93
CA ASP A 1050 27.50 -26.40 -15.92
C ASP A 1050 27.83 -24.92 -16.16
N PHE A 1051 27.66 -24.11 -15.13
CA PHE A 1051 27.76 -22.65 -15.24
C PHE A 1051 28.34 -22.10 -13.94
N ARG A 1052 29.68 -22.16 -13.82
CA ARG A 1052 30.44 -21.78 -12.61
C ARG A 1052 30.75 -20.28 -12.53
N HIS A 1053 29.77 -19.44 -12.81
CA HIS A 1053 29.93 -17.98 -12.85
C HIS A 1053 28.77 -17.34 -12.07
N PHE A 1054 29.01 -16.18 -11.45
CA PHE A 1054 28.00 -15.44 -10.67
C PHE A 1054 27.40 -16.21 -9.47
N GLY A 1055 28.20 -17.05 -8.80
CA GLY A 1055 27.77 -17.83 -7.63
C GLY A 1055 26.86 -19.03 -7.94
N LEU A 1056 26.63 -19.32 -9.22
CA LEU A 1056 25.92 -20.50 -9.69
C LEU A 1056 26.92 -21.61 -10.04
N GLU A 1057 26.51 -22.87 -9.90
CA GLU A 1057 27.27 -24.04 -10.38
C GLU A 1057 26.62 -24.66 -11.61
N LYS A 1058 25.28 -24.66 -11.67
CA LYS A 1058 24.50 -25.21 -12.78
C LYS A 1058 23.33 -24.30 -13.10
N VAL A 1059 22.98 -24.21 -14.39
CA VAL A 1059 21.78 -23.54 -14.89
C VAL A 1059 20.97 -24.54 -15.70
N LYS A 1060 19.74 -24.85 -15.26
CA LYS A 1060 18.76 -25.61 -16.04
C LYS A 1060 18.03 -24.66 -16.97
N HIS A 1061 18.06 -24.83 -18.28
CA HIS A 1061 17.19 -24.14 -19.25
C HIS A 1061 16.01 -25.02 -19.59
N THR A 1062 14.80 -24.54 -19.40
CA THR A 1062 13.54 -25.16 -19.80
C THR A 1062 12.87 -24.35 -20.92
N ILE A 1063 12.44 -24.99 -22.00
CA ILE A 1063 11.65 -24.40 -23.09
C ILE A 1063 10.29 -25.11 -23.12
N GLU A 1064 9.21 -24.34 -23.05
CA GLU A 1064 7.82 -24.79 -23.02
C GLU A 1064 7.05 -24.22 -24.22
N PRO A 1065 7.16 -24.85 -25.41
CA PRO A 1065 6.27 -24.52 -26.51
C PRO A 1065 4.85 -25.02 -26.22
N GLU A 1066 3.88 -24.19 -26.56
CA GLU A 1066 2.47 -24.43 -26.34
C GLU A 1066 1.65 -24.02 -27.57
N VAL A 1067 0.67 -24.85 -27.90
CA VAL A 1067 -0.34 -24.61 -28.92
C VAL A 1067 -1.71 -24.72 -28.26
N ARG A 1068 -2.57 -23.75 -28.53
CA ARG A 1068 -3.99 -23.75 -28.14
C ARG A 1068 -4.85 -23.69 -29.38
N TYR A 1069 -5.91 -24.46 -29.39
CA TYR A 1069 -6.98 -24.42 -30.37
C TYR A 1069 -8.25 -23.98 -29.68
N PHE A 1070 -8.98 -23.06 -30.31
CA PHE A 1070 -10.28 -22.63 -29.82
C PHE A 1070 -11.28 -22.60 -30.97
N PHE A 1071 -12.36 -23.37 -30.81
CA PHE A 1071 -13.43 -23.51 -31.78
C PHE A 1071 -14.81 -23.33 -31.15
N VAL A 1072 -15.58 -22.45 -31.77
CA VAL A 1072 -17.00 -22.22 -31.57
C VAL A 1072 -17.61 -22.17 -32.97
N PRO A 1073 -18.53 -23.09 -33.34
CA PRO A 1073 -19.15 -23.13 -34.65
C PRO A 1073 -20.02 -21.88 -34.89
N ALA A 1074 -20.36 -21.61 -36.14
CA ALA A 1074 -21.40 -20.64 -36.44
C ALA A 1074 -22.74 -21.21 -35.97
N VAL A 1075 -23.37 -20.58 -34.98
CA VAL A 1075 -24.67 -21.01 -34.45
C VAL A 1075 -25.73 -19.99 -34.84
N GLY A 1076 -26.50 -20.30 -35.89
CA GLY A 1076 -27.65 -19.48 -36.32
C GLY A 1076 -27.36 -17.99 -36.55
N ARG A 1077 -28.40 -17.18 -36.78
CA ARG A 1077 -28.29 -15.71 -36.61
C ARG A 1077 -28.23 -15.43 -35.11
N PRO A 1078 -27.41 -14.51 -34.59
CA PRO A 1078 -27.50 -14.07 -33.19
C PRO A 1078 -28.93 -13.64 -32.83
N ILE A 1079 -29.31 -13.56 -31.54
CA ILE A 1079 -30.58 -12.89 -31.14
C ILE A 1079 -30.62 -11.47 -31.73
N PHE A 1080 -29.43 -10.91 -31.97
CA PHE A 1080 -29.16 -9.57 -32.47
C PHE A 1080 -28.49 -9.61 -33.84
N ASP A 1081 -29.24 -9.88 -34.92
CA ASP A 1081 -28.78 -9.64 -36.31
C ASP A 1081 -29.39 -8.35 -36.90
N THR A 1082 -29.87 -7.47 -36.02
CA THR A 1082 -30.36 -6.14 -36.39
C THR A 1082 -29.19 -5.17 -36.43
N ARG A 1083 -28.73 -4.83 -37.63
CA ARG A 1083 -27.79 -3.72 -37.82
C ARG A 1083 -28.51 -2.42 -37.52
N LEU A 1084 -27.88 -1.54 -36.73
CA LEU A 1084 -28.36 -0.17 -36.60
C LEU A 1084 -28.45 0.46 -38.00
N PRO A 1085 -29.54 1.17 -38.34
CA PRO A 1085 -29.70 1.83 -39.64
C PRO A 1085 -28.49 2.70 -39.96
N ALA A 1086 -28.12 2.77 -41.24
CA ALA A 1086 -27.06 3.65 -41.70
C ALA A 1086 -27.28 5.07 -41.14
N CYS A 1087 -26.22 5.69 -40.63
CA CYS A 1087 -26.20 7.02 -40.02
C CYS A 1087 -26.97 8.09 -40.82
N SER A 1088 -27.09 7.92 -42.13
CA SER A 1088 -27.85 8.77 -43.04
C SER A 1088 -29.36 8.78 -42.79
N THR A 1089 -29.91 7.78 -42.11
CA THR A 1089 -31.35 7.63 -41.81
C THR A 1089 -31.73 8.10 -40.40
N LEU A 1090 -30.77 8.11 -39.47
CA LEU A 1090 -30.93 8.62 -38.10
C LEU A 1090 -30.65 10.13 -37.99
N ALA A 1091 -30.06 10.74 -39.02
CA ALA A 1091 -29.79 12.17 -39.06
C ALA A 1091 -31.09 12.99 -39.19
N ALA A 1092 -31.73 13.28 -38.06
CA ALA A 1092 -32.64 14.40 -37.98
C ALA A 1092 -31.86 15.71 -38.24
N ARG A 1093 -32.23 16.43 -39.30
CA ARG A 1093 -31.82 17.82 -39.60
C ARG A 1093 -30.29 18.08 -39.69
N GLY A 1094 -29.70 17.66 -40.81
CA GLY A 1094 -28.64 18.47 -41.47
C GLY A 1094 -27.23 18.44 -40.90
N GLN A 1095 -26.89 17.56 -39.96
CA GLN A 1095 -25.50 17.38 -39.51
C GLN A 1095 -24.77 16.30 -40.33
N ARG A 1096 -23.55 16.61 -40.78
CA ARG A 1096 -22.64 15.66 -41.45
C ARG A 1096 -22.05 14.69 -40.43
N THR A 1097 -22.16 13.39 -40.72
CA THR A 1097 -21.61 12.30 -39.92
C THR A 1097 -20.08 12.20 -40.10
N GLN A 1098 -19.34 12.00 -38.99
CA GLN A 1098 -17.88 11.80 -38.97
C GLN A 1098 -17.52 10.30 -38.84
N PRO A 1099 -16.28 9.88 -39.20
CA PRO A 1099 -15.84 8.48 -39.08
C PRO A 1099 -15.68 8.08 -37.61
N GLY A 1100 -16.40 7.05 -37.18
CA GLY A 1100 -16.40 6.56 -35.77
C GLY A 1100 -17.79 6.31 -35.18
N SER A 1101 -18.85 6.66 -35.91
CA SER A 1101 -20.22 6.36 -35.51
C SER A 1101 -20.53 4.86 -35.58
N ASN A 1102 -21.17 4.30 -34.54
CA ASN A 1102 -21.60 2.88 -34.44
C ASN A 1102 -22.76 2.52 -35.40
N CYS A 1103 -22.88 3.22 -36.52
CA CYS A 1103 -23.84 2.91 -37.57
C CYS A 1103 -23.41 1.65 -38.33
N ASP A 1104 -24.36 0.79 -38.70
CA ASP A 1104 -24.12 -0.58 -39.19
C ASP A 1104 -23.46 -1.54 -38.18
N ALA A 1105 -23.25 -1.16 -36.92
CA ALA A 1105 -22.81 -2.06 -35.86
C ALA A 1105 -23.96 -2.92 -35.33
N THR A 1106 -23.66 -4.17 -34.93
CA THR A 1106 -24.54 -4.97 -34.07
C THR A 1106 -24.51 -4.37 -32.66
N LEU A 1107 -25.68 -4.14 -32.06
CA LEU A 1107 -25.83 -3.55 -30.73
C LEU A 1107 -24.98 -4.30 -29.69
N PHE A 1108 -23.94 -3.64 -29.16
CA PHE A 1108 -23.23 -4.08 -27.97
C PHE A 1108 -22.91 -2.89 -27.07
N SER A 1109 -23.70 -2.75 -26.01
CA SER A 1109 -23.27 -2.05 -24.79
C SER A 1109 -23.55 -2.97 -23.61
N GLU A 1110 -22.49 -3.43 -22.93
CA GLU A 1110 -22.61 -4.07 -21.63
C GLU A 1110 -23.46 -3.18 -20.70
N GLY A 1111 -24.51 -3.73 -20.09
CA GLY A 1111 -25.30 -3.04 -19.05
C GLY A 1111 -26.79 -2.84 -19.31
N TYR A 1112 -27.32 -3.06 -20.51
CA TYR A 1112 -28.75 -2.77 -20.83
C TYR A 1112 -29.60 -3.98 -21.20
N LEU A 1113 -28.99 -5.16 -21.32
CA LEU A 1113 -29.60 -6.50 -21.43
C LEU A 1113 -28.52 -7.59 -21.50
N PHE A 1114 -27.30 -7.23 -21.90
CA PHE A 1114 -26.34 -8.18 -22.47
C PHE A 1114 -25.12 -8.39 -21.58
N ASP A 1115 -24.82 -9.65 -21.29
CA ASP A 1115 -23.52 -10.12 -20.81
C ASP A 1115 -22.83 -11.00 -21.86
N GLU A 1116 -21.62 -11.51 -21.55
CA GLU A 1116 -20.87 -12.38 -22.47
C GLU A 1116 -21.63 -13.66 -22.90
N ARG A 1117 -22.68 -14.05 -22.17
CA ARG A 1117 -23.50 -15.23 -22.47
C ARG A 1117 -24.57 -14.95 -23.53
N ASP A 1118 -24.99 -13.69 -23.68
CA ASP A 1118 -25.97 -13.28 -24.70
C ASP A 1118 -25.36 -13.08 -26.10
N ALA A 1119 -24.03 -13.12 -26.21
CA ALA A 1119 -23.28 -12.68 -27.38
C ALA A 1119 -22.07 -13.59 -27.72
N VAL A 1120 -22.32 -14.86 -28.02
CA VAL A 1120 -21.25 -15.80 -28.34
C VAL A 1120 -20.84 -15.72 -29.83
N ASN A 1121 -19.71 -15.07 -30.10
CA ASN A 1121 -19.16 -14.96 -31.45
C ASN A 1121 -18.56 -16.28 -31.96
N GLN A 1122 -18.75 -16.56 -33.26
CA GLN A 1122 -18.05 -17.65 -33.95
C GLN A 1122 -16.53 -17.44 -33.83
N ARG A 1123 -15.81 -18.50 -33.45
CA ARG A 1123 -14.35 -18.47 -33.31
C ARG A 1123 -13.76 -19.75 -33.87
N ASN A 1124 -12.73 -19.62 -34.70
CA ASN A 1124 -11.94 -20.76 -35.15
C ASN A 1124 -10.51 -20.29 -35.35
N PHE A 1125 -9.65 -20.48 -34.33
CA PHE A 1125 -8.26 -20.09 -34.45
C PHE A 1125 -7.34 -20.97 -33.60
N PHE A 1126 -6.10 -21.05 -34.08
CA PHE A 1126 -4.97 -21.54 -33.30
C PHE A 1126 -4.20 -20.35 -32.73
N SER A 1127 -3.74 -20.49 -31.50
CA SER A 1127 -2.73 -19.61 -30.91
C SER A 1127 -1.56 -20.45 -30.45
N TYR A 1128 -0.34 -19.98 -30.66
CA TYR A 1128 0.87 -20.65 -30.22
C TYR A 1128 1.73 -19.67 -29.42
N GLY A 1129 2.48 -20.19 -28.48
CA GLY A 1129 3.40 -19.42 -27.66
C GLY A 1129 4.54 -20.29 -27.19
N VAL A 1130 5.71 -19.69 -26.97
CA VAL A 1130 6.86 -20.38 -26.39
C VAL A 1130 7.25 -19.66 -25.12
N THR A 1131 7.27 -20.39 -24.01
CA THR A 1131 7.75 -19.88 -22.73
C THR A 1131 9.15 -20.43 -22.48
N SER A 1132 10.14 -19.57 -22.28
CA SER A 1132 11.50 -19.98 -21.91
C SER A 1132 11.75 -19.65 -20.43
N ARG A 1133 12.21 -20.65 -19.67
CA ARG A 1133 12.58 -20.55 -18.25
C ARG A 1133 14.00 -21.08 -18.07
N LEU A 1134 14.69 -20.65 -17.04
CA LEU A 1134 15.98 -21.14 -16.55
C LEU A 1134 15.92 -21.14 -15.02
N LEU A 1135 16.63 -22.05 -14.41
CA LEU A 1135 16.72 -22.19 -12.98
C LEU A 1135 18.20 -22.36 -12.64
N GLY A 1136 18.74 -21.45 -11.85
CA GLY A 1136 20.12 -21.52 -11.37
C GLY A 1136 20.22 -22.26 -10.04
N ARG A 1137 21.20 -23.15 -9.89
CA ARG A 1137 21.61 -23.74 -8.61
C ARG A 1137 22.95 -23.12 -8.17
N GLY A 1138 22.97 -22.48 -7.01
CA GLY A 1138 24.19 -22.08 -6.31
C GLY A 1138 24.82 -23.22 -5.52
N ALA A 1139 26.09 -23.08 -5.15
CA ALA A 1139 26.77 -23.99 -4.24
C ALA A 1139 26.12 -23.93 -2.84
N SER A 1140 25.93 -25.08 -2.19
CA SER A 1140 25.43 -25.10 -0.81
C SER A 1140 26.50 -24.62 0.16
N THR A 1141 26.09 -24.08 1.32
CA THR A 1141 27.01 -23.69 2.40
C THR A 1141 27.91 -24.83 2.89
N ALA A 1142 27.43 -26.08 2.81
CA ALA A 1142 28.22 -27.27 3.13
C ALA A 1142 29.31 -27.57 2.07
N GLU A 1143 29.02 -27.36 0.78
CA GLU A 1143 29.99 -27.53 -0.31
C GLU A 1143 31.02 -26.38 -0.35
N ILE A 1144 30.64 -25.18 0.12
CA ILE A 1144 31.56 -24.05 0.30
C ILE A 1144 32.51 -24.33 1.48
N ALA A 1145 31.99 -24.79 2.62
CA ALA A 1145 32.80 -25.16 3.78
C ALA A 1145 33.79 -26.31 3.48
N ALA A 1146 33.37 -27.32 2.71
CA ALA A 1146 34.26 -28.41 2.30
C ALA A 1146 35.40 -27.97 1.37
N ARG A 1147 35.20 -26.90 0.57
CA ARG A 1147 36.24 -26.33 -0.30
C ARG A 1147 37.20 -25.41 0.46
N GLU A 1148 36.78 -24.84 1.59
CA GLU A 1148 37.64 -24.07 2.48
C GLU A 1148 38.53 -24.96 3.37
N GLU A 1149 38.19 -26.24 3.57
CA GLU A 1149 39.05 -27.22 4.26
C GLU A 1149 40.10 -27.89 3.34
N GLU A 1150 39.90 -27.87 2.01
CA GLU A 1150 40.83 -28.46 1.03
C GLU A 1150 41.84 -27.47 0.42
N GLY A 1151 41.68 -26.15 0.65
CA GLY A 1151 42.59 -25.10 0.18
C GLY A 1151 43.41 -24.49 1.31
#